data_AF-A0A0D2UF00-F1
#
_entry.id   AF-A0A0D2UF00-F1
#
_cell.length_a   1.000
_cell.length_b   1.000
_cell.length_c   1.000
_cell.angle_alpha   90.00
_cell.angle_beta   90.00
_cell.angle_gamma   90.00
#
_symmetry.space_group_name_H-M   'P 1'
#
loop_
_entity.id
_entity.type
_entity.pdbx_description
1 polymer ?
#
loop_
_entity_poly.entity_id
_entity_poly.type
_entity_poly.pdbx_seq_one_letter_code
_entity_poly.pdbx_strand_id
1 'polypeptide(L)'
;MPDLKGGIRRSKRINDNQETPAVLATTAQRGGANRGRGRGRGRRAMNQDDNAVLVGPGACGRGCTGINLPVKHPVEKTAERLVAVEEEGSTSPLPERVQFGNSPVYTLDRKLGKGGFGQVYVGRRITSAIGCTGADAFEVALKFEHRNGKGCSSGPPYEWQVYSSLNGCYGLPSVHYKGQLGDYYILVMDMLGPSLWDVWNSNNQMLTEDMVACIAVEAISILEQLHHKGFVHGDVKPENFLLGQPGTSNEKKLYLVDLGLASRWKEAASGRHVDYDQKPDVFRGTVRYASVHAHLGRTGSRRDDLESLAYTLVFLLRGKLPWQGYIGENKGFLVCKKKMATSPEMLCYLCPPPFQQFLEIVTNMKFDEEPNYSKLISLFHNSIDFNSSIRPIQIDGAIKLGQKRGRALFELEDGEQLRKKLRLGSPASQWITVYSSRNPMKQRYHYNVIDSRLQQHVEKGKEDGLYISCVASSLNLWAIVMDAGTGFTSQVYELSPIFLHKEWIMEQWEKNYYITSVAGACNGSALVVMSKGTPYTQQSYKVSDVFPFKWINKKWKEGFSVTSMTAAGSKWGIVMSRNAGYPTQVVELDFLYPSEGIHRRWEKGYRITAAAATEDQAAFILSASKRKSQDVMQETLRTSAFPSTHVKDKWLKNLYISSICYGRTVS
;
A
#
# COMPACT_ATOMS: atom_id res chain seq x y z
N MET A 1 -21.47 -3.20 -18.68
CA MET A 1 -21.47 -1.95 -19.46
C MET A 1 -21.07 -0.82 -18.54
N PRO A 2 -20.19 0.11 -18.94
CA PRO A 2 -18.91 -0.05 -19.65
C PRO A 2 -17.75 0.31 -18.66
N ASP A 3 -16.48 0.56 -18.97
CA ASP A 3 -15.64 0.38 -20.15
C ASP A 3 -14.23 -0.05 -19.66
N LEU A 4 -13.48 -0.83 -20.45
CA LEU A 4 -12.04 -1.06 -20.25
C LEU A 4 -11.27 -0.48 -21.43
N LYS A 5 -11.07 0.85 -21.43
CA LYS A 5 -10.30 1.55 -22.48
C LYS A 5 -8.80 1.22 -22.39
N GLY A 6 -8.35 0.27 -23.18
CA GLY A 6 -6.93 -0.01 -23.44
C GLY A 6 -6.72 -0.53 -24.86
N GLY A 7 -5.90 0.16 -25.67
CA GLY A 7 -5.59 -0.24 -27.04
C GLY A 7 -4.38 -1.19 -27.13
N ILE A 8 -4.44 -2.17 -28.05
CA ILE A 8 -3.35 -3.12 -28.35
C ILE A 8 -3.37 -3.43 -29.86
N ARG A 9 -2.27 -3.15 -30.60
CA ARG A 9 -2.11 -3.43 -32.05
C ARG A 9 -1.12 -4.56 -32.31
N ARG A 10 -1.43 -5.56 -33.14
CA ARG A 10 -0.44 -6.49 -33.75
C ARG A 10 -0.37 -6.20 -35.26
N SER A 11 0.78 -6.45 -35.90
CA SER A 11 1.05 -6.04 -37.29
C SER A 11 1.13 -7.22 -38.28
N LYS A 12 0.52 -7.05 -39.45
CA LYS A 12 0.87 -7.67 -40.74
C LYS A 12 0.96 -6.54 -41.78
N ARG A 13 1.87 -6.67 -42.76
CA ARG A 13 2.04 -5.72 -43.89
C ARG A 13 1.19 -6.12 -45.09
N ILE A 14 0.81 -5.13 -45.92
CA ILE A 14 0.96 -5.10 -47.39
C ILE A 14 0.67 -3.66 -47.89
N ASN A 15 1.26 -3.33 -49.04
CA ASN A 15 1.27 -2.09 -49.85
C ASN A 15 -0.09 -1.82 -50.59
N ASP A 16 -0.38 -0.75 -51.34
CA ASP A 16 0.31 0.51 -51.77
C ASP A 16 -0.71 1.59 -52.27
N ASN A 17 -0.22 2.78 -52.64
CA ASN A 17 -0.82 3.81 -53.55
C ASN A 17 -2.01 4.68 -53.06
N GLN A 18 -1.84 6.01 -52.98
CA GLN A 18 -2.20 7.08 -53.97
C GLN A 18 -3.73 7.28 -54.08
N GLU A 19 -4.32 8.48 -53.99
CA GLU A 19 -3.88 9.81 -54.46
C GLU A 19 -4.50 10.99 -53.64
N THR A 20 -4.08 12.22 -53.94
CA THR A 20 -4.61 13.51 -53.41
C THR A 20 -4.77 14.48 -54.61
N PRO A 21 -5.22 15.77 -54.50
CA PRO A 21 -5.89 16.53 -53.42
C PRO A 21 -7.14 17.32 -53.95
N ALA A 22 -7.61 18.31 -53.16
CA ALA A 22 -8.11 19.67 -53.55
C ALA A 22 -9.47 20.06 -52.92
N VAL A 23 -9.82 21.32 -52.61
CA VAL A 23 -9.15 22.55 -52.10
C VAL A 23 -10.25 23.63 -51.88
N LEU A 24 -9.97 24.75 -51.17
CA LEU A 24 -10.85 25.91 -50.85
C LEU A 24 -11.91 25.63 -49.74
N ALA A 25 -12.01 26.33 -48.59
CA ALA A 25 -11.89 27.77 -48.25
C ALA A 25 -13.08 28.60 -48.80
N THR A 26 -13.69 29.58 -48.11
CA THR A 26 -13.24 30.53 -47.05
C THR A 26 -14.43 31.12 -46.25
N THR A 27 -14.21 31.53 -44.97
CA THR A 27 -14.78 32.72 -44.23
C THR A 27 -16.31 33.04 -44.26
N ALA A 28 -16.96 33.64 -43.25
CA ALA A 28 -16.51 34.59 -42.22
C ALA A 28 -17.44 34.67 -40.96
N GLN A 29 -16.92 35.36 -39.94
CA GLN A 29 -17.53 36.27 -38.93
C GLN A 29 -19.04 36.66 -39.05
N ARG A 30 -19.80 37.09 -38.01
CA ARG A 30 -19.50 37.58 -36.63
C ARG A 30 -20.80 37.69 -35.80
N GLY A 31 -20.70 37.68 -34.46
CA GLY A 31 -21.74 38.17 -33.52
C GLY A 31 -22.96 37.25 -33.35
N GLY A 32 -23.79 37.38 -32.32
CA GLY A 32 -23.76 38.25 -31.14
C GLY A 32 -24.90 37.83 -30.19
N ALA A 33 -24.72 37.95 -28.87
CA ALA A 33 -25.67 37.40 -27.91
C ALA A 33 -26.96 38.23 -27.75
N ASN A 34 -28.11 37.57 -27.50
CA ASN A 34 -28.93 37.97 -26.35
C ASN A 34 -29.92 36.89 -25.86
N ARG A 35 -30.39 37.07 -24.61
CA ARG A 35 -31.37 36.22 -23.92
C ARG A 35 -32.81 36.70 -24.18
N GLY A 36 -33.79 35.79 -24.20
CA GLY A 36 -35.22 36.13 -24.11
C GLY A 36 -36.08 34.91 -23.78
N ARG A 37 -36.87 34.96 -22.69
CA ARG A 37 -37.87 33.95 -22.31
C ARG A 37 -39.27 34.45 -22.68
N GLY A 38 -40.14 33.63 -23.27
CA GLY A 38 -41.55 33.99 -23.48
C GLY A 38 -42.43 32.87 -24.09
N ARG A 39 -43.48 32.49 -23.36
CA ARG A 39 -44.59 31.57 -23.70
C ARG A 39 -45.30 31.97 -25.02
N GLY A 40 -46.04 31.15 -25.77
CA GLY A 40 -46.50 29.75 -25.63
C GLY A 40 -47.84 29.50 -26.41
N ARG A 41 -48.27 28.23 -26.57
CA ARG A 41 -49.41 27.71 -27.42
C ARG A 41 -49.09 27.58 -28.93
N GLY A 42 -49.41 26.50 -29.66
CA GLY A 42 -49.88 25.14 -29.29
C GLY A 42 -50.75 24.47 -30.38
N ARG A 43 -50.43 23.23 -30.81
CA ARG A 43 -51.31 22.29 -31.57
C ARG A 43 -51.01 20.82 -31.22
N ARG A 44 -51.91 19.88 -31.59
CA ARG A 44 -52.20 18.59 -30.93
C ARG A 44 -51.38 17.34 -31.34
N ALA A 45 -50.95 16.62 -30.31
CA ALA A 45 -51.04 15.17 -29.97
C ALA A 45 -51.51 14.05 -30.94
N MET A 46 -50.91 12.86 -30.73
CA MET A 46 -51.49 11.49 -30.67
C MET A 46 -50.65 10.67 -29.66
N ASN A 47 -51.22 10.09 -28.59
CA ASN A 47 -51.65 8.68 -28.39
C ASN A 47 -50.49 7.67 -28.15
N GLN A 48 -50.57 6.67 -27.25
CA GLN A 48 -51.58 6.29 -26.24
C GLN A 48 -50.91 5.33 -25.22
N ASP A 49 -51.30 5.41 -23.94
CA ASP A 49 -51.10 4.38 -22.90
C ASP A 49 -52.46 4.19 -22.21
N ASP A 50 -52.82 2.97 -21.81
CA ASP A 50 -54.21 2.66 -21.45
C ASP A 50 -54.39 1.78 -20.20
N ASN A 51 -55.48 2.07 -19.49
CA ASN A 51 -56.18 1.28 -18.47
C ASN A 51 -55.65 1.20 -17.01
N ALA A 52 -56.24 2.09 -16.20
CA ALA A 52 -56.46 1.96 -14.75
C ALA A 52 -57.87 1.37 -14.45
N VAL A 53 -58.20 1.14 -13.17
CA VAL A 53 -59.52 1.34 -12.48
C VAL A 53 -59.22 1.22 -10.97
N LEU A 54 -59.43 2.18 -10.05
CA LEU A 54 -60.52 3.10 -9.65
C LEU A 54 -61.49 2.56 -8.58
N VAL A 55 -62.01 3.47 -7.72
CA VAL A 55 -62.48 3.20 -6.35
C VAL A 55 -63.87 3.79 -6.03
N GLY A 56 -64.71 3.00 -5.35
CA GLY A 56 -65.83 3.43 -4.47
C GLY A 56 -67.17 3.82 -5.15
N PRO A 57 -68.23 4.20 -4.38
CA PRO A 57 -68.43 4.05 -2.92
C PRO A 57 -69.88 3.65 -2.45
N GLY A 58 -70.05 3.23 -1.18
CA GLY A 58 -71.20 3.63 -0.33
C GLY A 58 -72.49 2.78 -0.18
N ALA A 59 -72.84 2.52 1.10
CA ALA A 59 -74.19 2.43 1.71
C ALA A 59 -75.09 1.14 1.69
N CYS A 60 -75.29 0.59 2.91
CA CYS A 60 -76.53 0.10 3.57
C CYS A 60 -77.47 -0.98 2.95
N GLY A 61 -77.63 -2.10 3.67
CA GLY A 61 -78.73 -3.09 3.53
C GLY A 61 -78.72 -4.13 4.67
N ARG A 62 -79.88 -4.69 5.09
CA ARG A 62 -80.04 -5.55 6.30
C ARG A 62 -80.33 -7.04 6.01
N GLY A 63 -79.94 -7.91 6.97
CA GLY A 63 -80.50 -9.28 7.19
C GLY A 63 -79.68 -10.43 6.56
N CYS A 64 -79.55 -11.63 7.16
CA CYS A 64 -80.09 -12.21 8.42
C CYS A 64 -79.19 -13.34 8.98
N THR A 65 -79.26 -13.56 10.31
CA THR A 65 -79.08 -14.84 11.07
C THR A 65 -77.96 -15.83 10.69
N GLY A 66 -76.87 -15.94 11.47
CA GLY A 66 -76.67 -17.00 12.49
C GLY A 66 -75.40 -17.81 12.14
N ILE A 67 -74.56 -18.40 13.02
CA ILE A 67 -74.73 -18.96 14.38
C ILE A 67 -73.42 -18.80 15.19
N ASN A 68 -73.55 -18.52 16.50
CA ASN A 68 -72.63 -18.67 17.66
C ASN A 68 -71.09 -18.77 17.54
N LEU A 69 -70.43 -17.86 18.28
CA LEU A 69 -69.07 -17.99 18.85
C LEU A 69 -69.03 -19.03 20.01
N PRO A 70 -67.83 -19.45 20.42
CA PRO A 70 -67.36 -18.94 21.72
C PRO A 70 -65.94 -18.31 21.66
N VAL A 71 -65.72 -17.34 22.56
CA VAL A 71 -64.50 -16.52 22.66
C VAL A 71 -63.47 -17.16 23.60
N LYS A 72 -62.17 -17.12 23.21
CA LYS A 72 -61.04 -17.02 24.15
C LYS A 72 -60.01 -16.01 23.64
N HIS A 73 -59.32 -15.37 24.60
CA HIS A 73 -58.54 -14.14 24.43
C HIS A 73 -57.18 -14.29 23.70
N PRO A 74 -56.58 -13.19 23.22
CA PRO A 74 -55.49 -13.23 22.25
C PRO A 74 -54.09 -13.39 22.88
N VAL A 75 -53.15 -13.86 22.07
CA VAL A 75 -51.70 -13.77 22.34
C VAL A 75 -51.03 -13.17 21.10
N GLU A 76 -50.27 -12.10 21.32
CA GLU A 76 -49.58 -11.35 20.28
C GLU A 76 -48.46 -12.18 19.64
N LYS A 77 -48.31 -12.09 18.31
CA LYS A 77 -47.11 -12.54 17.61
C LYS A 77 -46.35 -11.33 17.07
N THR A 78 -45.23 -11.02 17.72
CA THR A 78 -44.24 -10.05 17.23
C THR A 78 -43.53 -10.61 16.00
N ALA A 79 -43.21 -9.72 15.05
CA ALA A 79 -42.59 -10.11 13.78
C ALA A 79 -41.09 -10.32 13.93
N GLU A 80 -40.61 -11.50 13.55
CA GLU A 80 -39.18 -11.81 13.52
C GLU A 80 -38.48 -11.15 12.31
N ARG A 81 -37.27 -10.66 12.57
CA ARG A 81 -36.48 -9.85 11.64
C ARG A 81 -35.51 -10.76 10.89
N LEU A 82 -35.78 -11.01 9.61
CA LEU A 82 -34.92 -11.81 8.73
C LEU A 82 -33.48 -11.26 8.71
N VAL A 83 -32.54 -12.06 9.21
CA VAL A 83 -31.10 -11.84 9.06
C VAL A 83 -30.64 -12.62 7.83
N ALA A 84 -29.95 -11.96 6.91
CA ALA A 84 -29.36 -12.63 5.75
C ALA A 84 -28.24 -13.58 6.21
N VAL A 85 -28.42 -14.87 5.96
CA VAL A 85 -27.37 -15.89 6.12
C VAL A 85 -26.48 -15.83 4.87
N GLU A 86 -25.21 -15.48 5.03
CA GLU A 86 -24.21 -15.71 3.98
C GLU A 86 -23.97 -17.23 3.87
N GLU A 87 -24.02 -17.79 2.66
CA GLU A 87 -23.79 -19.22 2.45
C GLU A 87 -22.38 -19.64 2.88
N GLU A 88 -22.29 -20.47 3.93
CA GLU A 88 -21.04 -21.15 4.27
C GLU A 88 -20.71 -22.20 3.20
N GLY A 89 -19.67 -21.92 2.40
CA GLY A 89 -19.09 -22.92 1.51
C GLY A 89 -18.62 -24.14 2.30
N SER A 90 -19.13 -25.32 1.93
CA SER A 90 -18.91 -26.61 2.60
C SER A 90 -17.47 -26.82 3.08
N THR A 91 -17.29 -26.80 4.41
CA THR A 91 -16.07 -27.26 5.08
C THR A 91 -16.36 -28.58 5.81
N SER A 92 -15.42 -29.52 5.78
CA SER A 92 -15.52 -30.76 6.57
C SER A 92 -15.57 -30.44 8.08
N PRO A 93 -16.25 -31.28 8.89
CA PRO A 93 -16.37 -31.03 10.32
C PRO A 93 -15.00 -31.05 11.02
N LEU A 94 -14.84 -30.21 12.04
CA LEU A 94 -13.63 -30.19 12.86
C LEU A 94 -13.50 -31.50 13.66
N PRO A 95 -12.30 -32.09 13.77
CA PRO A 95 -12.08 -33.27 14.61
C PRO A 95 -12.40 -33.02 16.09
N GLU A 96 -13.34 -33.77 16.66
CA GLU A 96 -13.71 -33.70 18.09
C GLU A 96 -12.58 -34.16 19.02
N ARG A 97 -11.68 -35.03 18.52
CA ARG A 97 -10.52 -35.57 19.24
C ARG A 97 -9.26 -35.39 18.41
N VAL A 98 -8.19 -34.95 19.05
CA VAL A 98 -6.87 -34.73 18.43
C VAL A 98 -5.84 -35.59 19.15
N GLN A 99 -5.08 -36.38 18.38
CA GLN A 99 -3.92 -37.14 18.85
C GLN A 99 -2.90 -37.27 17.72
N PHE A 100 -1.61 -37.15 18.04
CA PHE A 100 -0.49 -37.23 17.10
C PHE A 100 0.61 -38.15 17.63
N GLY A 101 0.71 -39.35 17.07
CA GLY A 101 1.67 -40.37 17.52
C GLY A 101 1.51 -40.64 19.02
N ASN A 102 2.59 -40.42 19.77
CA ASN A 102 2.61 -40.63 21.23
C ASN A 102 2.08 -39.44 22.04
N SER A 103 1.42 -38.44 21.42
CA SER A 103 0.78 -37.36 22.18
C SER A 103 -0.38 -37.90 23.04
N PRO A 104 -0.75 -37.17 24.10
CA PRO A 104 -2.05 -37.36 24.74
C PRO A 104 -3.20 -37.17 23.74
N VAL A 105 -4.37 -37.72 24.08
CA VAL A 105 -5.63 -37.41 23.39
C VAL A 105 -6.22 -36.14 23.99
N TYR A 106 -6.55 -35.18 23.14
CA TYR A 106 -7.23 -33.94 23.51
C TYR A 106 -8.65 -33.92 22.94
N THR A 107 -9.67 -33.65 23.75
CA THR A 107 -11.03 -33.35 23.29
C THR A 107 -11.17 -31.86 22.98
N LEU A 108 -11.84 -31.54 21.89
CA LEU A 108 -12.19 -30.17 21.51
C LEU A 108 -13.24 -29.60 22.49
N ASP A 109 -13.05 -28.38 22.95
CA ASP A 109 -13.96 -27.63 23.83
C ASP A 109 -14.33 -26.28 23.19
N ARG A 110 -14.48 -25.20 23.97
CA ARG A 110 -14.90 -23.88 23.52
C ARG A 110 -13.92 -23.27 22.53
N LYS A 111 -14.47 -22.51 21.58
CA LYS A 111 -13.71 -21.70 20.65
C LYS A 111 -13.07 -20.52 21.37
N LEU A 112 -11.78 -20.30 21.12
CA LEU A 112 -11.02 -19.14 21.61
C LEU A 112 -11.02 -18.01 20.58
N GLY A 113 -10.95 -18.32 19.28
CA GLY A 113 -10.94 -17.30 18.24
C GLY A 113 -11.01 -17.82 16.81
N LYS A 114 -11.10 -16.89 15.86
CA LYS A 114 -11.01 -17.13 14.41
C LYS A 114 -10.09 -16.07 13.81
N GLY A 115 -8.92 -16.49 13.34
CA GLY A 115 -7.95 -15.62 12.68
C GLY A 115 -8.16 -15.58 11.16
N GLY A 116 -7.24 -14.91 10.45
CA GLY A 116 -7.29 -14.82 8.98
C GLY A 116 -6.98 -16.13 8.24
N PHE A 117 -6.32 -17.08 8.92
CA PHE A 117 -5.83 -18.34 8.35
C PHE A 117 -6.50 -19.59 8.94
N GLY A 118 -7.01 -19.51 10.17
CA GLY A 118 -7.49 -20.66 10.93
C GLY A 118 -8.39 -20.32 12.12
N GLN A 119 -8.74 -21.33 12.89
CA GLN A 119 -9.59 -21.24 14.08
C GLN A 119 -8.86 -21.81 15.30
N VAL A 120 -9.04 -21.20 16.47
CA VAL A 120 -8.38 -21.62 17.71
C VAL A 120 -9.43 -22.03 18.73
N TYR A 121 -9.21 -23.16 19.39
CA TYR A 121 -10.09 -23.77 20.38
C TYR A 121 -9.30 -24.21 21.60
N VAL A 122 -9.97 -24.42 22.72
CA VAL A 122 -9.41 -25.16 23.85
C VAL A 122 -9.42 -26.65 23.51
N GLY A 123 -8.31 -27.33 23.78
CA GLY A 123 -8.25 -28.78 23.90
C GLY A 123 -8.12 -29.18 25.36
N ARG A 124 -8.91 -30.15 25.83
CA ARG A 124 -8.75 -30.76 27.16
C ARG A 124 -8.14 -32.14 27.06
N ARG A 125 -7.09 -32.42 27.83
CA ARG A 125 -6.46 -33.74 27.89
C ARG A 125 -7.40 -34.75 28.55
N ILE A 126 -7.63 -35.91 27.91
CA ILE A 126 -8.51 -36.96 28.46
C ILE A 126 -7.89 -37.67 29.68
N THR A 127 -6.58 -37.94 29.63
CA THR A 127 -5.85 -38.58 30.73
C THR A 127 -5.53 -37.57 31.83
N SER A 128 -5.69 -37.95 33.10
CA SER A 128 -5.39 -37.11 34.27
C SER A 128 -4.01 -36.44 34.17
N ALA A 129 -4.01 -35.12 34.06
CA ALA A 129 -2.82 -34.28 34.11
C ALA A 129 -2.52 -33.85 35.55
N ILE A 130 -1.25 -33.76 35.89
CA ILE A 130 -0.78 -33.18 37.17
C ILE A 130 -0.21 -31.76 36.95
N GLY A 131 0.16 -31.41 35.71
CA GLY A 131 0.77 -30.12 35.37
C GLY A 131 -0.24 -29.06 34.91
N CYS A 132 0.00 -27.80 35.31
CA CYS A 132 -0.80 -26.64 34.88
C CYS A 132 -0.29 -25.98 33.57
N THR A 133 0.92 -26.33 33.08
CA THR A 133 1.55 -25.69 31.90
C THR A 133 2.41 -26.69 31.12
N GLY A 134 2.77 -26.37 29.87
CA GLY A 134 3.62 -27.19 29.02
C GLY A 134 2.93 -28.41 28.40
N ALA A 135 3.71 -29.33 27.83
CA ALA A 135 3.19 -30.49 27.09
C ALA A 135 2.28 -31.43 27.91
N ASP A 136 2.42 -31.40 29.24
CA ASP A 136 1.58 -32.19 30.16
C ASP A 136 0.33 -31.45 30.67
N ALA A 137 0.09 -30.20 30.24
CA ALA A 137 -1.04 -29.39 30.68
C ALA A 137 -2.41 -30.04 30.47
N PHE A 138 -3.37 -29.71 31.34
CA PHE A 138 -4.76 -30.14 31.23
C PHE A 138 -5.53 -29.43 30.09
N GLU A 139 -5.42 -28.10 30.01
CA GLU A 139 -5.94 -27.30 28.88
C GLU A 139 -4.76 -26.88 27.97
N VAL A 140 -4.95 -26.98 26.65
CA VAL A 140 -4.02 -26.55 25.59
C VAL A 140 -4.75 -25.72 24.54
N ALA A 141 -4.02 -24.88 23.79
CA ALA A 141 -4.57 -24.22 22.61
C ALA A 141 -4.43 -25.13 21.37
N LEU A 142 -5.56 -25.39 20.69
CA LEU A 142 -5.63 -26.13 19.42
C LEU A 142 -5.91 -25.15 18.27
N LYS A 143 -4.91 -24.86 17.42
CA LYS A 143 -5.07 -24.02 16.22
C LYS A 143 -5.22 -24.89 14.98
N PHE A 144 -6.36 -24.78 14.31
CA PHE A 144 -6.74 -25.54 13.11
C PHE A 144 -6.68 -24.66 11.86
N GLU A 145 -5.97 -25.12 10.83
CA GLU A 145 -5.96 -24.53 9.49
C GLU A 145 -6.40 -25.57 8.46
N HIS A 146 -7.41 -25.24 7.65
CA HIS A 146 -7.91 -26.13 6.62
C HIS A 146 -6.92 -26.22 5.45
N ARG A 147 -6.69 -27.42 4.91
CA ARG A 147 -5.72 -27.70 3.84
C ARG A 147 -5.94 -26.90 2.55
N ASN A 148 -7.19 -26.52 2.25
CA ASN A 148 -7.51 -25.66 1.10
C ASN A 148 -7.49 -24.15 1.46
N GLY A 149 -7.04 -23.80 2.67
CA GLY A 149 -6.92 -22.42 3.15
C GLY A 149 -5.76 -21.67 2.48
N LYS A 150 -5.81 -20.33 2.54
CA LYS A 150 -4.88 -19.43 1.84
C LYS A 150 -3.40 -19.61 2.25
N GLY A 151 -3.13 -20.20 3.42
CA GLY A 151 -1.78 -20.50 3.92
C GLY A 151 -1.24 -21.91 3.58
N CYS A 152 -2.06 -22.79 2.99
CA CYS A 152 -1.79 -24.23 2.87
C CYS A 152 -1.57 -24.72 1.43
N SER A 153 -1.45 -23.83 0.45
CA SER A 153 -1.42 -24.15 -0.99
C SER A 153 -0.20 -24.96 -1.48
N SER A 154 0.73 -25.33 -0.61
CA SER A 154 1.92 -26.13 -0.94
C SER A 154 2.36 -27.05 0.22
N GLY A 155 1.45 -27.41 1.13
CA GLY A 155 1.72 -28.25 2.30
C GLY A 155 1.29 -27.59 3.61
N PRO A 156 1.88 -27.99 4.76
CA PRO A 156 1.58 -27.41 6.06
C PRO A 156 1.84 -25.88 6.11
N PRO A 157 1.11 -25.13 6.96
CA PRO A 157 1.29 -23.69 7.10
C PRO A 157 2.74 -23.28 7.36
N TYR A 158 3.20 -22.21 6.70
CA TYR A 158 4.56 -21.67 6.88
C TYR A 158 4.88 -21.35 8.35
N GLU A 159 3.88 -20.91 9.12
CA GLU A 159 3.91 -20.69 10.56
C GLU A 159 4.52 -21.86 11.37
N TRP A 160 4.30 -23.11 10.94
CA TRP A 160 4.90 -24.28 11.58
C TRP A 160 6.43 -24.27 11.51
N GLN A 161 7.00 -23.81 10.39
CA GLN A 161 8.45 -23.69 10.20
C GLN A 161 9.01 -22.53 11.03
N VAL A 162 8.23 -21.45 11.16
CA VAL A 162 8.56 -20.28 11.97
C VAL A 162 8.64 -20.68 13.45
N TYR A 163 7.59 -21.26 14.05
CA TYR A 163 7.66 -21.74 15.45
C TYR A 163 8.78 -22.74 15.68
N SER A 164 9.03 -23.67 14.73
CA SER A 164 10.13 -24.63 14.86
C SER A 164 11.50 -23.95 14.89
N SER A 165 11.67 -22.86 14.14
CA SER A 165 12.90 -22.04 14.13
C SER A 165 13.04 -21.17 15.39
N LEU A 166 11.94 -20.93 16.10
CA LEU A 166 11.82 -20.05 17.26
C LEU A 166 11.58 -20.82 18.57
N ASN A 167 11.79 -22.13 18.59
CA ASN A 167 11.60 -22.93 19.80
C ASN A 167 12.44 -22.39 20.97
N GLY A 168 11.82 -22.23 22.14
CA GLY A 168 12.44 -21.62 23.33
C GLY A 168 12.74 -20.11 23.22
N CYS A 169 12.21 -19.40 22.22
CA CYS A 169 12.33 -17.95 22.11
C CYS A 169 11.50 -17.24 23.21
N TYR A 170 12.05 -16.18 23.80
CA TYR A 170 11.37 -15.45 24.86
C TYR A 170 10.06 -14.82 24.38
N GLY A 171 9.01 -14.95 25.20
CA GLY A 171 7.69 -14.38 24.95
C GLY A 171 6.98 -14.91 23.69
N LEU A 172 7.30 -16.12 23.24
CA LEU A 172 6.47 -16.88 22.30
C LEU A 172 5.91 -18.12 23.01
N PRO A 173 4.68 -18.58 22.69
CA PRO A 173 4.16 -19.85 23.19
C PRO A 173 4.91 -21.04 22.59
N SER A 174 5.01 -22.11 23.37
CA SER A 174 5.57 -23.39 22.94
C SER A 174 4.58 -24.13 22.04
N VAL A 175 5.10 -24.82 21.02
CA VAL A 175 4.35 -25.83 20.26
C VAL A 175 4.73 -27.21 20.83
N HIS A 176 3.77 -27.92 21.41
CA HIS A 176 3.98 -29.25 21.99
C HIS A 176 3.90 -30.34 20.90
N TYR A 177 2.86 -30.27 20.07
CA TYR A 177 2.61 -31.22 18.99
C TYR A 177 2.09 -30.50 17.76
N LYS A 178 2.31 -31.09 16.58
CA LYS A 178 1.78 -30.61 15.31
C LYS A 178 1.57 -31.79 14.37
N GLY A 179 0.49 -31.76 13.59
CA GLY A 179 0.17 -32.85 12.68
C GLY A 179 -1.05 -32.54 11.80
N GLN A 180 -1.24 -33.36 10.77
CA GLN A 180 -2.44 -33.30 9.95
C GLN A 180 -3.45 -34.33 10.48
N LEU A 181 -4.71 -33.93 10.61
CA LEU A 181 -5.82 -34.80 10.96
C LEU A 181 -7.02 -34.47 10.05
N GLY A 182 -7.39 -35.42 9.18
CA GLY A 182 -8.35 -35.17 8.11
C GLY A 182 -7.88 -34.05 7.16
N ASP A 183 -8.76 -33.09 6.89
CA ASP A 183 -8.46 -31.90 6.08
C ASP A 183 -7.78 -30.76 6.85
N TYR A 184 -7.43 -30.94 8.13
CA TYR A 184 -6.87 -29.90 8.97
C TYR A 184 -5.40 -30.13 9.32
N TYR A 185 -4.59 -29.09 9.19
CA TYR A 185 -3.32 -28.95 9.86
C TYR A 185 -3.57 -28.35 11.25
N ILE A 186 -3.07 -29.02 12.30
CA ILE A 186 -3.32 -28.64 13.70
C ILE A 186 -2.00 -28.38 14.43
N LEU A 187 -1.93 -27.27 15.17
CA LEU A 187 -0.93 -27.01 16.20
C LEU A 187 -1.55 -27.22 17.59
N VAL A 188 -0.82 -27.91 18.47
CA VAL A 188 -1.11 -28.03 19.90
C VAL A 188 -0.08 -27.20 20.67
N MET A 189 -0.54 -26.22 21.42
CA MET A 189 0.30 -25.14 21.97
C MET A 189 -0.03 -24.81 23.42
N ASP A 190 0.87 -24.07 24.09
CA ASP A 190 0.63 -23.51 25.42
C ASP A 190 -0.71 -22.77 25.46
N MET A 191 -1.51 -23.04 26.50
CA MET A 191 -2.72 -22.26 26.79
C MET A 191 -2.32 -20.91 27.41
N LEU A 192 -2.91 -19.82 26.92
CA LEU A 192 -2.61 -18.45 27.36
C LEU A 192 -3.84 -17.77 27.95
N GLY A 193 -3.62 -16.62 28.58
CA GLY A 193 -4.64 -15.74 29.14
C GLY A 193 -5.26 -14.79 28.10
N PRO A 194 -5.93 -13.71 28.55
CA PRO A 194 -6.59 -12.76 27.66
C PRO A 194 -5.58 -11.98 26.79
N SER A 195 -6.04 -11.52 25.62
CA SER A 195 -5.26 -10.61 24.77
C SER A 195 -5.27 -9.19 25.32
N LEU A 196 -4.33 -8.34 24.91
CA LEU A 196 -4.34 -6.91 25.23
C LEU A 196 -5.60 -6.21 24.67
N TRP A 197 -6.21 -6.76 23.62
CA TRP A 197 -7.51 -6.30 23.12
C TRP A 197 -8.63 -6.58 24.13
N ASP A 198 -8.67 -7.77 24.73
CA ASP A 198 -9.68 -8.13 25.73
C ASP A 198 -9.50 -7.28 26.99
N VAL A 199 -8.26 -7.16 27.49
CA VAL A 199 -7.93 -6.34 28.66
C VAL A 199 -8.27 -4.86 28.43
N TRP A 200 -8.00 -4.31 27.24
CA TRP A 200 -8.37 -2.94 26.88
C TRP A 200 -9.90 -2.74 26.84
N ASN A 201 -10.68 -3.71 26.34
CA ASN A 201 -12.14 -3.64 26.38
C ASN A 201 -12.69 -3.72 27.81
N SER A 202 -12.12 -4.57 28.66
CA SER A 202 -12.52 -4.67 30.08
C SER A 202 -12.20 -3.41 30.90
N ASN A 203 -11.21 -2.60 30.47
CA ASN A 203 -10.81 -1.36 31.13
C ASN A 203 -11.41 -0.11 30.47
N ASN A 204 -12.70 -0.15 30.10
CA ASN A 204 -13.42 0.99 29.51
C ASN A 204 -12.71 1.62 28.29
N GLN A 205 -12.03 0.81 27.49
CA GLN A 205 -11.37 1.23 26.24
C GLN A 205 -10.18 2.20 26.42
N MET A 206 -9.53 2.18 27.59
CA MET A 206 -8.27 2.90 27.87
C MET A 206 -7.39 2.12 28.86
N LEU A 207 -6.07 2.11 28.66
CA LEU A 207 -5.09 1.62 29.64
C LEU A 207 -4.27 2.78 30.24
N THR A 208 -3.76 2.58 31.45
CA THR A 208 -2.92 3.57 32.16
C THR A 208 -1.53 3.71 31.53
N GLU A 209 -0.86 4.84 31.79
CA GLU A 209 0.52 5.06 31.32
C GLU A 209 1.47 3.95 31.77
N ASP A 210 1.51 3.65 33.07
CA ASP A 210 2.37 2.60 33.66
C ASP A 210 2.14 1.23 33.00
N MET A 211 0.87 0.86 32.76
CA MET A 211 0.55 -0.40 32.10
C MET A 211 1.05 -0.43 30.66
N VAL A 212 0.83 0.63 29.88
CA VAL A 212 1.28 0.66 28.48
C VAL A 212 2.80 0.82 28.38
N ALA A 213 3.46 1.47 29.34
CA ALA A 213 4.91 1.52 29.45
C ALA A 213 5.51 0.14 29.75
N CYS A 214 4.93 -0.63 30.68
CA CYS A 214 5.34 -2.02 30.92
C CYS A 214 5.11 -2.92 29.68
N ILE A 215 3.97 -2.76 28.99
CA ILE A 215 3.69 -3.44 27.71
C ILE A 215 4.76 -3.08 26.67
N ALA A 216 5.18 -1.81 26.58
CA ALA A 216 6.21 -1.38 25.63
C ALA A 216 7.55 -2.08 25.88
N VAL A 217 8.04 -2.09 27.13
CA VAL A 217 9.31 -2.75 27.51
C VAL A 217 9.30 -4.24 27.17
N GLU A 218 8.23 -4.94 27.53
CA GLU A 218 8.12 -6.38 27.29
C GLU A 218 7.94 -6.68 25.79
N ALA A 219 7.07 -5.96 25.08
CA ALA A 219 6.84 -6.14 23.64
C ALA A 219 8.09 -5.82 22.77
N ILE A 220 8.85 -4.76 23.10
CA ILE A 220 10.12 -4.45 22.40
C ILE A 220 11.12 -5.61 22.60
N SER A 221 11.17 -6.20 23.80
CA SER A 221 12.08 -7.32 24.11
C SER A 221 11.68 -8.61 23.40
N ILE A 222 10.38 -8.89 23.26
CA ILE A 222 9.88 -10.03 22.48
C ILE A 222 10.22 -9.85 20.99
N LEU A 223 10.00 -8.64 20.45
CA LEU A 223 10.37 -8.30 19.08
C LEU A 223 11.89 -8.38 18.86
N GLU A 224 12.74 -7.93 19.79
CA GLU A 224 14.20 -8.10 19.70
C GLU A 224 14.57 -9.58 19.50
N GLN A 225 13.98 -10.51 20.26
CA GLN A 225 14.32 -11.92 20.18
C GLN A 225 13.84 -12.56 18.86
N LEU A 226 12.63 -12.20 18.40
CA LEU A 226 12.11 -12.58 17.09
C LEU A 226 13.01 -12.08 15.96
N HIS A 227 13.37 -10.78 16.01
CA HIS A 227 14.28 -10.14 15.07
C HIS A 227 15.67 -10.78 15.09
N HIS A 228 16.23 -11.08 16.27
CA HIS A 228 17.54 -11.71 16.41
C HIS A 228 17.59 -13.08 15.71
N LYS A 229 16.52 -13.88 15.82
CA LYS A 229 16.33 -15.16 15.11
C LYS A 229 16.08 -15.02 13.59
N GLY A 230 15.97 -13.80 13.09
CA GLY A 230 15.91 -13.47 11.65
C GLY A 230 14.50 -13.34 11.07
N PHE A 231 13.48 -13.24 11.92
CA PHE A 231 12.08 -13.08 11.51
C PHE A 231 11.53 -11.71 11.91
N VAL A 232 10.59 -11.19 11.14
CA VAL A 232 9.66 -10.10 11.52
C VAL A 232 8.27 -10.69 11.67
N HIS A 233 7.44 -10.09 12.53
CA HIS A 233 6.08 -10.54 12.82
C HIS A 233 5.10 -10.19 11.70
N GLY A 234 5.12 -8.94 11.23
CA GLY A 234 4.28 -8.45 10.13
C GLY A 234 2.82 -8.16 10.46
N ASP A 235 2.34 -8.50 11.68
CA ASP A 235 0.98 -8.17 12.16
C ASP A 235 0.96 -7.86 13.66
N VAL A 236 1.78 -6.90 14.10
CA VAL A 236 1.84 -6.43 15.49
C VAL A 236 0.58 -5.61 15.81
N LYS A 237 -0.21 -6.06 16.80
CA LYS A 237 -1.50 -5.48 17.22
C LYS A 237 -1.93 -5.99 18.60
N PRO A 238 -2.87 -5.33 19.32
CA PRO A 238 -3.33 -5.78 20.65
C PRO A 238 -3.85 -7.22 20.70
N GLU A 239 -4.53 -7.68 19.65
CA GLU A 239 -5.14 -9.02 19.57
C GLU A 239 -4.09 -10.14 19.53
N ASN A 240 -2.85 -9.84 19.10
CA ASN A 240 -1.76 -10.82 18.95
C ASN A 240 -0.77 -10.80 20.13
N PHE A 241 -1.00 -9.95 21.13
CA PHE A 241 -0.28 -9.98 22.41
C PHE A 241 -1.20 -10.50 23.51
N LEU A 242 -0.85 -11.62 24.12
CA LEU A 242 -1.61 -12.29 25.18
C LEU A 242 -0.84 -12.30 26.49
N LEU A 243 -1.57 -12.27 27.60
CA LEU A 243 -1.02 -12.52 28.92
C LEU A 243 -0.83 -14.03 29.15
N GLY A 244 -0.01 -14.40 30.14
CA GLY A 244 0.03 -15.78 30.62
C GLY A 244 -1.29 -16.21 31.26
N GLN A 245 -1.46 -17.51 31.48
CA GLN A 245 -2.68 -18.05 32.07
C GLN A 245 -2.89 -17.52 33.50
N PRO A 246 -4.10 -17.02 33.86
CA PRO A 246 -4.40 -16.54 35.21
C PRO A 246 -4.15 -17.59 36.29
N GLY A 247 -3.69 -17.15 37.47
CA GLY A 247 -3.35 -18.03 38.59
C GLY A 247 -2.02 -18.78 38.41
N THR A 248 -1.24 -18.46 37.38
CA THR A 248 0.13 -18.98 37.20
C THR A 248 1.17 -17.91 37.50
N SER A 249 2.40 -18.31 37.81
CA SER A 249 3.53 -17.38 38.00
C SER A 249 3.88 -16.54 36.76
N ASN A 250 3.32 -16.86 35.58
CA ASN A 250 3.48 -16.12 34.34
C ASN A 250 2.23 -15.27 33.99
N GLU A 251 1.21 -15.16 34.84
CA GLU A 251 -0.05 -14.47 34.48
C GLU A 251 0.15 -13.01 34.03
N LYS A 252 1.15 -12.32 34.58
CA LYS A 252 1.52 -10.93 34.21
C LYS A 252 2.51 -10.84 33.04
N LYS A 253 2.98 -11.95 32.49
CA LYS A 253 3.98 -11.97 31.41
C LYS A 253 3.30 -11.90 30.05
N LEU A 254 3.92 -11.19 29.11
CA LEU A 254 3.39 -11.03 27.75
C LEU A 254 3.93 -12.11 26.80
N TYR A 255 3.09 -12.49 25.84
CA TYR A 255 3.38 -13.45 24.79
C TYR A 255 2.88 -12.92 23.45
N LEU A 256 3.67 -13.08 22.38
CA LEU A 256 3.30 -12.75 21.00
C LEU A 256 2.88 -14.03 20.26
N VAL A 257 1.74 -13.97 19.57
CA VAL A 257 1.11 -15.11 18.88
C VAL A 257 0.72 -14.77 17.43
N ASP A 258 0.30 -15.79 16.68
CA ASP A 258 -0.13 -15.73 15.27
C ASP A 258 0.98 -15.34 14.28
N LEU A 259 1.95 -16.25 14.10
CA LEU A 259 3.09 -16.07 13.21
C LEU A 259 2.76 -16.36 11.73
N GLY A 260 1.48 -16.41 11.35
CA GLY A 260 1.01 -16.69 9.99
C GLY A 260 1.42 -15.65 8.94
N LEU A 261 1.72 -14.42 9.36
CA LEU A 261 2.26 -13.35 8.51
C LEU A 261 3.76 -13.12 8.66
N ALA A 262 4.43 -13.88 9.54
CA ALA A 262 5.84 -13.71 9.81
C ALA A 262 6.68 -13.96 8.55
N SER A 263 7.80 -13.26 8.42
CA SER A 263 8.69 -13.40 7.27
C SER A 263 10.15 -13.16 7.66
N ARG A 264 11.09 -13.61 6.81
CA ARG A 264 12.52 -13.41 7.09
C ARG A 264 12.97 -12.03 6.67
N TRP A 265 13.65 -11.30 7.56
CA TRP A 265 14.36 -10.05 7.23
C TRP A 265 15.85 -10.27 6.95
N LYS A 266 16.41 -11.45 7.29
CA LYS A 266 17.75 -11.88 6.89
C LYS A 266 17.78 -13.31 6.38
N GLU A 267 18.73 -13.59 5.50
CA GLU A 267 19.08 -14.92 5.02
C GLU A 267 19.64 -15.78 6.16
N ALA A 268 19.16 -17.02 6.29
CA ALA A 268 19.53 -17.89 7.40
C ALA A 268 21.00 -18.34 7.38
N ALA A 269 21.59 -18.51 6.19
CA ALA A 269 22.95 -19.03 6.02
C ALA A 269 24.03 -17.94 6.07
N SER A 270 23.77 -16.78 5.44
CA SER A 270 24.74 -15.68 5.33
C SER A 270 24.58 -14.61 6.43
N GLY A 271 23.43 -14.58 7.12
CA GLY A 271 23.04 -13.48 8.01
C GLY A 271 22.72 -12.17 7.29
N ARG A 272 22.86 -12.11 5.97
CA ARG A 272 22.68 -10.91 5.14
C ARG A 272 21.23 -10.45 5.15
N HIS A 273 21.01 -9.14 5.24
CA HIS A 273 19.69 -8.54 5.12
C HIS A 273 19.02 -8.93 3.78
N VAL A 274 17.70 -9.18 3.80
CA VAL A 274 16.96 -9.46 2.58
C VAL A 274 16.93 -8.24 1.66
N ASP A 275 16.80 -8.51 0.37
CA ASP A 275 16.75 -7.49 -0.65
C ASP A 275 15.50 -6.59 -0.55
N TYR A 276 15.73 -5.28 -0.63
CA TYR A 276 14.65 -4.30 -0.79
C TYR A 276 13.95 -4.49 -2.13
N ASP A 277 12.61 -4.56 -2.09
CA ASP A 277 11.73 -4.51 -3.23
C ASP A 277 10.41 -3.79 -2.86
N GLN A 278 9.62 -3.42 -3.88
CA GLN A 278 8.31 -2.81 -3.70
C GLN A 278 7.28 -3.40 -4.67
N LYS A 279 6.15 -3.83 -4.14
CA LYS A 279 5.00 -4.39 -4.87
C LYS A 279 3.72 -3.67 -4.40
N PRO A 280 3.38 -2.50 -4.98
CA PRO A 280 2.29 -1.65 -4.50
C PRO A 280 0.89 -2.28 -4.48
N ASP A 281 0.71 -3.47 -5.05
CA ASP A 281 -0.54 -4.24 -5.01
C ASP A 281 -0.59 -5.32 -3.91
N VAL A 282 0.49 -5.49 -3.14
CA VAL A 282 0.62 -6.48 -2.06
C VAL A 282 0.65 -5.76 -0.70
N PHE A 283 -0.46 -5.83 0.02
CA PHE A 283 -0.57 -5.40 1.42
C PHE A 283 -0.61 -6.62 2.35
N ARG A 284 -0.05 -6.49 3.56
CA ARG A 284 -0.07 -7.51 4.64
C ARG A 284 -0.26 -6.84 6.00
N GLY A 285 -0.80 -7.60 6.95
CA GLY A 285 -1.07 -7.15 8.32
C GLY A 285 -2.39 -6.38 8.47
N THR A 286 -2.64 -5.89 9.67
CA THR A 286 -3.90 -5.22 10.04
C THR A 286 -3.83 -3.73 9.72
N VAL A 287 -4.62 -3.25 8.75
CA VAL A 287 -4.66 -1.86 8.22
C VAL A 287 -4.48 -0.76 9.29
N ARG A 288 -5.11 -0.92 10.46
CA ARG A 288 -5.07 0.04 11.57
C ARG A 288 -3.63 0.21 12.11
N TYR A 289 -2.92 -0.90 12.32
CA TYR A 289 -1.62 -0.96 13.00
C TYR A 289 -0.43 -1.11 12.04
N ALA A 290 -0.59 -1.72 10.86
CA ALA A 290 0.50 -1.95 9.90
C ALA A 290 1.26 -0.67 9.50
N SER A 291 2.59 -0.79 9.35
CA SER A 291 3.49 0.32 8.97
C SER A 291 3.10 1.00 7.65
N VAL A 292 3.53 2.24 7.46
CA VAL A 292 3.48 2.96 6.18
C VAL A 292 4.19 2.16 5.08
N HIS A 293 5.29 1.48 5.41
CA HIS A 293 6.05 0.66 4.47
C HIS A 293 5.26 -0.57 3.99
N ALA A 294 4.49 -1.23 4.87
CA ALA A 294 3.57 -2.31 4.53
C ALA A 294 2.41 -1.83 3.66
N HIS A 295 1.83 -0.65 3.94
CA HIS A 295 0.82 0.00 3.08
C HIS A 295 1.34 0.31 1.68
N LEU A 296 2.63 0.66 1.56
CA LEU A 296 3.30 0.88 0.28
C LEU A 296 3.77 -0.42 -0.40
N GLY A 297 3.52 -1.59 0.20
CA GLY A 297 3.91 -2.89 -0.34
C GLY A 297 5.42 -3.11 -0.45
N ARG A 298 6.20 -2.46 0.43
CA ARG A 298 7.66 -2.67 0.52
C ARG A 298 7.98 -4.02 1.18
N THR A 299 9.17 -4.56 0.92
CA THR A 299 9.71 -5.65 1.75
C THR A 299 9.69 -5.21 3.22
N GLY A 300 9.13 -6.03 4.11
CA GLY A 300 9.08 -5.75 5.55
C GLY A 300 10.42 -6.01 6.23
N SER A 301 10.75 -5.20 7.23
CA SER A 301 11.96 -5.31 8.06
C SER A 301 11.66 -4.97 9.54
N ARG A 302 12.67 -5.00 10.39
CA ARG A 302 12.59 -4.79 11.84
C ARG A 302 11.89 -3.48 12.22
N ARG A 303 12.07 -2.42 11.42
CA ARG A 303 11.39 -1.12 11.60
C ARG A 303 9.86 -1.21 11.50
N ASP A 304 9.34 -2.12 10.67
CA ASP A 304 7.90 -2.25 10.42
C ASP A 304 7.12 -2.75 11.64
N ASP A 305 7.69 -3.72 12.35
CA ASP A 305 7.12 -4.24 13.60
C ASP A 305 7.16 -3.19 14.71
N LEU A 306 8.25 -2.41 14.78
CA LEU A 306 8.42 -1.34 15.78
C LEU A 306 7.51 -0.12 15.50
N GLU A 307 7.32 0.26 14.24
CA GLU A 307 6.34 1.28 13.82
C GLU A 307 4.90 0.81 14.14
N SER A 308 4.59 -0.47 13.88
CA SER A 308 3.29 -1.06 14.20
C SER A 308 3.06 -1.18 15.71
N LEU A 309 4.12 -1.43 16.49
CA LEU A 309 4.07 -1.37 17.95
C LEU A 309 3.80 0.05 18.44
N ALA A 310 4.45 1.08 17.88
CA ALA A 310 4.20 2.48 18.27
C ALA A 310 2.73 2.88 18.07
N TYR A 311 2.13 2.51 16.93
CA TYR A 311 0.70 2.70 16.69
C TYR A 311 -0.19 1.87 17.63
N THR A 312 0.26 0.68 18.04
CA THR A 312 -0.43 -0.17 19.01
C THR A 312 -0.44 0.44 20.41
N LEU A 313 0.70 0.94 20.89
CA LEU A 313 0.83 1.58 22.21
C LEU A 313 -0.01 2.87 22.30
N VAL A 314 0.05 3.74 21.27
CA VAL A 314 -0.79 4.95 21.21
C VAL A 314 -2.28 4.58 21.20
N PHE A 315 -2.68 3.52 20.49
CA PHE A 315 -4.05 3.03 20.50
C PHE A 315 -4.51 2.58 21.89
N LEU A 316 -3.67 1.84 22.64
CA LEU A 316 -4.02 1.37 23.99
C LEU A 316 -4.21 2.54 24.99
N LEU A 317 -3.42 3.61 24.85
CA LEU A 317 -3.55 4.85 25.67
C LEU A 317 -4.74 5.74 25.28
N ARG A 318 -5.04 5.84 23.98
CA ARG A 318 -5.96 6.86 23.43
C ARG A 318 -7.32 6.29 23.01
N GLY A 319 -7.44 4.98 22.93
CA GLY A 319 -8.57 4.22 22.40
C GLY A 319 -8.86 4.41 20.90
N LYS A 320 -8.15 5.32 20.22
CA LYS A 320 -8.32 5.61 18.79
C LYS A 320 -7.07 6.16 18.13
N LEU A 321 -6.99 5.96 16.81
CA LEU A 321 -5.98 6.50 15.90
C LEU A 321 -6.63 7.39 14.82
N PRO A 322 -5.96 8.46 14.33
CA PRO A 322 -6.54 9.44 13.39
C PRO A 322 -6.96 8.92 12.00
N TRP A 323 -6.72 7.65 11.70
CA TRP A 323 -7.01 6.99 10.42
C TRP A 323 -8.03 5.83 10.55
N GLN A 324 -8.81 5.79 11.62
CA GLN A 324 -10.00 4.94 11.71
C GLN A 324 -11.18 5.54 10.94
N GLY A 325 -12.16 4.71 10.58
CA GLY A 325 -13.40 5.14 9.90
C GLY A 325 -13.40 5.05 8.36
N TYR A 326 -12.23 4.92 7.71
CA TYR A 326 -12.19 4.72 6.25
C TYR A 326 -12.80 3.36 5.83
N ILE A 327 -13.59 3.39 4.75
CA ILE A 327 -14.30 2.26 4.14
C ILE A 327 -14.08 2.24 2.61
N GLY A 328 -14.46 1.13 1.95
CA GLY A 328 -14.32 0.96 0.50
C GLY A 328 -12.94 0.45 0.03
N GLU A 329 -12.80 0.20 -1.27
CA GLU A 329 -11.60 -0.42 -1.86
C GLU A 329 -10.32 0.42 -1.70
N ASN A 330 -10.44 1.75 -1.67
CA ASN A 330 -9.32 2.68 -1.50
C ASN A 330 -8.92 2.91 -0.03
N LYS A 331 -9.53 2.21 0.94
CA LYS A 331 -9.27 2.35 2.38
C LYS A 331 -7.78 2.30 2.73
N GLY A 332 -7.02 1.35 2.17
CA GLY A 332 -5.58 1.23 2.43
C GLY A 332 -4.79 2.48 2.01
N PHE A 333 -5.08 3.01 0.82
CA PHE A 333 -4.50 4.26 0.32
C PHE A 333 -4.82 5.45 1.23
N LEU A 334 -6.08 5.61 1.63
CA LEU A 334 -6.51 6.71 2.50
C LEU A 334 -5.88 6.63 3.91
N VAL A 335 -5.78 5.42 4.47
CA VAL A 335 -5.09 5.17 5.74
C VAL A 335 -3.60 5.50 5.62
N CYS A 336 -2.92 5.03 4.56
CA CYS A 336 -1.51 5.34 4.32
C CYS A 336 -1.27 6.84 4.18
N LYS A 337 -2.08 7.52 3.35
CA LYS A 337 -2.04 8.99 3.17
C LYS A 337 -2.19 9.71 4.51
N LYS A 338 -3.14 9.27 5.35
CA LYS A 338 -3.38 9.88 6.66
C LYS A 338 -2.25 9.60 7.66
N LYS A 339 -1.67 8.39 7.68
CA LYS A 339 -0.48 8.05 8.48
C LYS A 339 0.69 8.95 8.10
N MET A 340 1.01 9.05 6.80
CA MET A 340 2.12 9.85 6.30
C MET A 340 1.95 11.36 6.50
N ALA A 341 0.71 11.84 6.60
CA ALA A 341 0.38 13.23 6.92
C ALA A 341 0.20 13.51 8.43
N THR A 342 0.42 12.52 9.31
CA THR A 342 0.32 12.68 10.76
C THR A 342 1.71 12.51 11.37
N SER A 343 2.28 13.59 11.91
CA SER A 343 3.60 13.56 12.54
C SER A 343 3.59 12.93 13.93
N PRO A 344 4.76 12.57 14.51
CA PRO A 344 4.83 12.06 15.87
C PRO A 344 4.21 13.00 16.91
N GLU A 345 4.45 14.32 16.79
CA GLU A 345 3.90 15.36 17.66
C GLU A 345 2.37 15.40 17.56
N MET A 346 1.82 15.35 16.34
CA MET A 346 0.38 15.40 16.12
C MET A 346 -0.32 14.13 16.60
N LEU A 347 0.32 12.96 16.49
CA LEU A 347 -0.23 11.70 16.97
C LEU A 347 -0.14 11.59 18.51
N CYS A 348 0.92 12.12 19.11
CA CYS A 348 1.25 12.00 20.53
C CYS A 348 0.98 13.27 21.35
N TYR A 349 0.27 14.28 20.80
CA TYR A 349 -0.01 15.56 21.46
C TYR A 349 -0.63 15.46 22.88
N LEU A 350 -1.26 14.33 23.20
CA LEU A 350 -1.84 14.01 24.51
C LEU A 350 -1.34 12.65 25.05
N CYS A 351 -0.13 12.25 24.66
CA CYS A 351 0.57 11.08 25.17
C CYS A 351 1.81 11.52 25.97
N PRO A 352 2.28 10.71 26.94
CA PRO A 352 3.53 10.98 27.64
C PRO A 352 4.75 11.03 26.70
N PRO A 353 5.81 11.80 27.04
CA PRO A 353 6.96 12.01 26.15
C PRO A 353 7.64 10.74 25.59
N PRO A 354 7.80 9.63 26.34
CA PRO A 354 8.40 8.39 25.81
C PRO A 354 7.71 7.85 24.56
N PHE A 355 6.39 7.98 24.45
CA PHE A 355 5.62 7.47 23.31
C PHE A 355 5.88 8.29 22.04
N GLN A 356 6.02 9.62 22.17
CA GLN A 356 6.42 10.47 21.05
C GLN A 356 7.85 10.16 20.61
N GLN A 357 8.79 10.06 21.56
CA GLN A 357 10.21 9.79 21.27
C GLN A 357 10.39 8.42 20.61
N PHE A 358 9.70 7.39 21.10
CA PHE A 358 9.70 6.06 20.50
C PHE A 358 9.20 6.11 19.05
N LEU A 359 8.05 6.76 18.81
CA LEU A 359 7.46 6.92 17.49
C LEU A 359 8.36 7.72 16.52
N GLU A 360 8.99 8.80 16.98
CA GLU A 360 9.93 9.61 16.20
C GLU A 360 11.15 8.80 15.78
N ILE A 361 11.72 8.00 16.68
CA ILE A 361 12.88 7.15 16.36
C ILE A 361 12.49 6.07 15.34
N VAL A 362 11.43 5.29 15.58
CA VAL A 362 11.09 4.14 14.71
C VAL A 362 10.62 4.56 13.31
N THR A 363 9.93 5.70 13.18
CA THR A 363 9.46 6.21 11.87
C THR A 363 10.58 6.81 11.00
N ASN A 364 11.79 7.00 11.55
CA ASN A 364 12.96 7.51 10.85
C ASN A 364 14.02 6.43 10.51
N MET A 365 13.86 5.19 10.98
CA MET A 365 14.80 4.09 10.71
C MET A 365 14.89 3.72 9.23
N LYS A 366 16.10 3.41 8.75
CA LYS A 366 16.33 2.84 7.40
C LYS A 366 15.89 1.37 7.34
N PHE A 367 15.71 0.85 6.13
CA PHE A 367 15.22 -0.52 5.88
C PHE A 367 16.11 -1.61 6.49
N ASP A 368 17.43 -1.42 6.45
CA ASP A 368 18.45 -2.35 6.93
C ASP A 368 19.07 -1.95 8.27
N GLU A 369 18.60 -0.85 8.87
CA GLU A 369 19.06 -0.37 10.17
C GLU A 369 18.87 -1.43 11.26
N GLU A 370 19.84 -1.53 12.17
CA GLU A 370 19.72 -2.35 13.37
C GLU A 370 19.15 -1.51 14.51
N PRO A 371 17.94 -1.81 15.01
CA PRO A 371 17.34 -1.03 16.09
C PRO A 371 18.17 -1.14 17.37
N ASN A 372 18.43 -0.02 18.03
CA ASN A 372 18.98 -0.02 19.39
C ASN A 372 17.86 -0.31 20.39
N TYR A 373 17.47 -1.58 20.52
CA TYR A 373 16.39 -2.04 21.40
C TYR A 373 16.58 -1.57 22.86
N SER A 374 17.81 -1.56 23.37
CA SER A 374 18.12 -1.07 24.72
C SER A 374 17.77 0.40 24.90
N LYS A 375 18.09 1.26 23.92
CA LYS A 375 17.71 2.69 23.93
C LYS A 375 16.19 2.83 23.88
N LEU A 376 15.50 2.07 23.02
CA LEU A 376 14.03 2.11 22.90
C LEU A 376 13.32 1.68 24.21
N ILE A 377 13.84 0.66 24.89
CA ILE A 377 13.35 0.20 26.21
C ILE A 377 13.57 1.29 27.27
N SER A 378 14.75 1.91 27.31
CA SER A 378 15.10 2.91 28.33
C SER A 378 14.21 4.16 28.34
N LEU A 379 13.54 4.47 27.21
CA LEU A 379 12.57 5.58 27.14
C LEU A 379 11.45 5.44 28.17
N PHE A 380 11.03 4.21 28.45
CA PHE A 380 9.86 3.91 29.28
C PHE A 380 10.18 3.69 30.76
N HIS A 381 11.47 3.62 31.14
CA HIS A 381 11.86 3.32 32.53
C HIS A 381 11.28 4.29 33.57
N ASN A 382 11.18 5.58 33.23
CA ASN A 382 10.66 6.62 34.13
C ASN A 382 9.13 6.68 34.18
N SER A 383 8.43 5.95 33.31
CA SER A 383 6.96 5.83 33.28
C SER A 383 6.46 4.55 33.98
N ILE A 384 7.33 3.79 34.64
CA ILE A 384 7.02 2.48 35.23
C ILE A 384 7.26 2.53 36.76
N ASP A 385 6.33 1.95 37.53
CA ASP A 385 6.49 1.85 38.99
C ASP A 385 7.76 1.05 39.38
N PHE A 386 8.49 1.53 40.38
CA PHE A 386 9.68 0.87 40.92
C PHE A 386 9.34 -0.44 41.65
N ASN A 387 8.12 -0.59 42.18
CA ASN A 387 7.69 -1.77 42.93
C ASN A 387 7.21 -2.90 41.99
N SER A 388 8.09 -3.88 41.76
CA SER A 388 7.83 -5.03 40.87
C SER A 388 6.59 -5.87 41.25
N SER A 389 6.19 -5.91 42.52
CA SER A 389 5.00 -6.65 42.96
C SER A 389 3.69 -5.99 42.52
N ILE A 390 3.67 -4.66 42.43
CA ILE A 390 2.47 -3.87 42.11
C ILE A 390 2.27 -3.76 40.59
N ARG A 391 3.36 -3.80 39.79
CA ARG A 391 3.30 -3.67 38.33
C ARG A 391 2.20 -4.53 37.68
N PRO A 392 1.46 -4.00 36.70
CA PRO A 392 0.40 -4.74 36.00
C PRO A 392 0.96 -5.83 35.08
N ILE A 393 2.21 -5.66 34.60
CA ILE A 393 2.90 -6.56 33.66
C ILE A 393 4.31 -6.85 34.19
N GLN A 394 4.77 -8.09 34.03
CA GLN A 394 6.12 -8.49 34.40
C GLN A 394 7.14 -8.06 33.33
N ILE A 395 8.22 -7.39 33.75
CA ILE A 395 9.28 -6.87 32.86
C ILE A 395 10.69 -7.33 33.26
N ASP A 396 10.85 -8.09 34.35
CA ASP A 396 12.18 -8.48 34.85
C ASP A 396 12.91 -9.44 33.89
N GLY A 397 12.16 -10.17 33.05
CA GLY A 397 12.69 -10.99 31.97
C GLY A 397 13.27 -10.14 30.84
N ALA A 398 12.51 -9.17 30.33
CA ALA A 398 12.96 -8.15 29.38
C ALA A 398 14.25 -7.44 29.84
N ILE A 399 14.27 -6.89 31.06
CA ILE A 399 15.42 -6.15 31.59
C ILE A 399 16.68 -7.02 31.64
N LYS A 400 16.57 -8.29 32.06
CA LYS A 400 17.69 -9.24 32.12
C LYS A 400 18.23 -9.61 30.72
N LEU A 401 17.40 -9.57 29.68
CA LEU A 401 17.84 -9.79 28.30
C LEU A 401 18.66 -8.61 27.78
N GLY A 402 18.19 -7.37 28.00
CA GLY A 402 18.92 -6.16 27.61
C GLY A 402 20.29 -6.04 28.31
N GLN A 403 20.34 -6.27 29.62
CA GLN A 403 21.58 -6.16 30.41
C GLN A 403 22.67 -7.15 29.99
N LYS A 404 22.33 -8.34 29.48
CA LYS A 404 23.31 -9.31 28.97
C LYS A 404 24.06 -8.84 27.72
N ARG A 405 23.56 -7.83 27.02
CA ARG A 405 24.16 -7.26 25.80
C ARG A 405 24.76 -5.86 26.00
N GLY A 406 24.30 -5.11 27.00
CA GLY A 406 24.78 -3.76 27.34
C GLY A 406 26.18 -3.64 27.96
N ARG A 407 27.07 -4.65 27.83
CA ARG A 407 28.46 -4.58 28.32
C ARG A 407 29.47 -4.00 27.31
N ALA A 408 29.02 -3.59 26.14
CA ALA A 408 29.79 -2.72 25.25
C ALA A 408 29.47 -1.26 25.58
N LEU A 409 30.51 -0.55 26.03
CA LEU A 409 30.59 0.87 26.42
C LEU A 409 29.37 1.77 26.13
N PHE A 410 28.82 2.36 27.19
CA PHE A 410 27.85 3.46 27.11
C PHE A 410 28.54 4.75 27.56
N GLU A 411 29.23 5.42 26.64
CA GLU A 411 29.51 6.85 26.80
C GLU A 411 28.30 7.62 26.29
N LEU A 412 27.84 8.59 27.08
CA LEU A 412 26.78 9.51 26.70
C LEU A 412 27.38 10.52 25.71
N GLU A 413 27.30 10.22 24.41
CA GLU A 413 27.48 11.24 23.36
C GLU A 413 26.31 12.22 23.38
N ASP A 414 26.38 13.15 24.34
CA ASP A 414 25.64 14.39 24.36
C ASP A 414 26.20 15.28 23.24
N GLY A 415 25.64 15.20 22.02
CA GLY A 415 26.16 16.01 20.91
C GLY A 415 25.63 15.75 19.51
N GLU A 416 25.19 14.53 19.15
CA GLU A 416 24.50 14.35 17.87
C GLU A 416 23.11 14.99 17.94
N GLN A 417 23.04 16.26 17.52
CA GLN A 417 21.80 16.84 17.04
C GLN A 417 21.21 15.89 16.00
N LEU A 418 20.15 15.17 16.40
CA LEU A 418 19.24 14.48 15.50
C LEU A 418 18.89 15.48 14.39
N ARG A 419 19.55 15.33 13.23
CA ARG A 419 19.33 16.19 12.08
C ARG A 419 17.85 16.04 11.76
N LYS A 420 17.08 17.09 12.05
CA LYS A 420 15.61 17.11 11.91
C LYS A 420 15.21 16.78 10.47
N LYS A 421 15.12 15.49 10.17
CA LYS A 421 14.26 14.91 9.14
C LYS A 421 12.85 14.85 9.69
N LEU A 422 12.40 15.98 10.24
CA LEU A 422 10.99 16.20 10.51
C LEU A 422 10.26 15.93 9.21
N ARG A 423 9.33 14.98 9.25
CA ARG A 423 8.54 14.51 8.10
C ARG A 423 7.42 15.49 7.77
N LEU A 424 7.80 16.77 7.72
CA LEU A 424 6.98 17.92 8.11
C LEU A 424 7.40 19.20 7.36
N GLY A 425 7.75 19.09 6.08
CA GLY A 425 7.55 20.20 5.17
C GLY A 425 6.04 20.39 4.87
N SER A 426 5.59 21.64 4.82
CA SER A 426 4.26 21.97 4.27
C SER A 426 4.10 21.34 2.87
N PRO A 427 2.91 20.85 2.48
CA PRO A 427 2.71 20.21 1.18
C PRO A 427 3.12 21.12 0.03
N ALA A 428 4.27 20.84 -0.59
CA ALA A 428 4.75 21.57 -1.75
C ALA A 428 4.95 20.62 -2.93
N SER A 429 4.38 21.00 -4.06
CA SER A 429 4.73 20.43 -5.35
C SER A 429 6.05 21.06 -5.83
N GLN A 430 6.92 20.24 -6.39
CA GLN A 430 8.21 20.67 -6.93
C GLN A 430 8.46 19.99 -8.27
N TRP A 431 9.32 20.58 -9.08
CA TRP A 431 9.88 19.94 -10.25
C TRP A 431 10.83 18.83 -9.81
N ILE A 432 10.59 17.62 -10.32
CA ILE A 432 11.53 16.50 -10.22
C ILE A 432 12.23 16.41 -11.56
N THR A 433 13.53 16.70 -11.60
CA THR A 433 14.33 16.63 -12.82
C THR A 433 15.37 15.52 -12.68
N VAL A 434 15.31 14.56 -13.59
CA VAL A 434 16.29 13.47 -13.71
C VAL A 434 17.31 13.87 -14.77
N TYR A 435 18.57 13.97 -14.38
CA TYR A 435 19.70 14.17 -15.29
C TYR A 435 20.42 12.85 -15.49
N SER A 436 20.77 12.51 -16.72
CA SER A 436 21.57 11.32 -17.03
C SER A 436 22.76 11.71 -17.91
N SER A 437 23.91 11.06 -17.70
CA SER A 437 25.11 11.25 -18.53
C SER A 437 24.86 10.76 -19.95
N ARG A 438 25.22 11.58 -20.94
CA ARG A 438 25.19 11.23 -22.36
C ARG A 438 26.43 11.75 -23.08
N ASN A 439 26.67 11.27 -24.29
CA ASN A 439 27.62 11.91 -25.19
C ASN A 439 27.21 13.38 -25.41
N PRO A 440 28.18 14.31 -25.59
CA PRO A 440 27.89 15.71 -25.82
C PRO A 440 26.86 15.92 -26.94
N MET A 441 25.75 16.58 -26.63
CA MET A 441 24.65 16.83 -27.55
C MET A 441 24.02 18.20 -27.33
N LYS A 442 23.40 18.76 -28.37
CA LYS A 442 22.57 19.96 -28.27
C LYS A 442 21.24 19.60 -27.62
N GLN A 443 20.95 20.22 -26.47
CA GLN A 443 19.65 20.15 -25.78
C GLN A 443 19.11 21.58 -25.60
N ARG A 444 17.80 21.74 -25.75
CA ARG A 444 17.06 22.99 -25.52
C ARG A 444 15.87 22.71 -24.62
N TYR A 445 15.53 23.66 -23.76
CA TYR A 445 14.31 23.60 -22.96
C TYR A 445 13.51 24.90 -23.10
N HIS A 446 12.20 24.78 -22.98
CA HIS A 446 11.26 25.87 -22.77
C HIS A 446 10.34 25.50 -21.60
N TYR A 447 9.97 26.46 -20.77
CA TYR A 447 9.11 26.27 -19.60
C TYR A 447 8.20 27.49 -19.45
N ASN A 448 7.15 27.36 -18.64
CA ASN A 448 6.07 28.33 -18.56
C ASN A 448 5.41 28.62 -19.92
N VAL A 449 5.37 27.60 -20.81
CA VAL A 449 4.82 27.73 -22.16
C VAL A 449 3.30 27.60 -22.09
N ILE A 450 2.60 28.61 -22.59
CA ILE A 450 1.15 28.58 -22.83
C ILE A 450 0.82 27.88 -24.16
N ASP A 451 -0.37 27.32 -24.26
CA ASP A 451 -0.88 26.58 -25.42
C ASP A 451 -0.60 27.26 -26.76
N SER A 452 -0.90 28.56 -26.88
CA SER A 452 -0.72 29.34 -28.11
C SER A 452 0.75 29.57 -28.54
N ARG A 453 1.72 29.30 -27.66
CA ARG A 453 3.17 29.39 -27.96
C ARG A 453 3.83 28.04 -28.16
N LEU A 454 3.13 26.93 -27.89
CA LEU A 454 3.67 25.58 -28.03
C LEU A 454 4.24 25.33 -29.43
N GLN A 455 3.46 25.64 -30.48
CA GLN A 455 3.84 25.42 -31.87
C GLN A 455 5.14 26.16 -32.26
N GLN A 456 5.22 27.46 -31.96
CA GLN A 456 6.39 28.29 -32.25
C GLN A 456 7.68 27.73 -31.64
N HIS A 457 7.62 27.18 -30.42
CA HIS A 457 8.76 26.58 -29.76
C HIS A 457 9.20 25.25 -30.38
N VAL A 458 8.24 24.42 -30.83
CA VAL A 458 8.51 23.11 -31.45
C VAL A 458 9.04 23.28 -32.87
N GLU A 459 8.47 24.18 -33.66
CA GLU A 459 8.93 24.47 -35.03
C GLU A 459 10.36 24.98 -35.04
N LYS A 460 10.68 25.97 -34.21
CA LYS A 460 12.05 26.46 -34.02
C LYS A 460 13.01 25.40 -33.47
N GLY A 461 12.52 24.45 -32.69
CA GLY A 461 13.30 23.28 -32.26
C GLY A 461 13.66 22.36 -33.42
N LYS A 462 12.69 22.10 -34.30
CA LYS A 462 12.80 21.23 -35.48
C LYS A 462 13.73 21.82 -36.55
N GLU A 463 13.65 23.13 -36.81
CA GLU A 463 14.61 23.88 -37.64
C GLU A 463 16.05 23.71 -37.15
N ASP A 464 16.24 23.70 -35.83
CA ASP A 464 17.53 23.52 -35.16
C ASP A 464 18.03 22.06 -35.08
N GLY A 465 17.31 21.11 -35.71
CA GLY A 465 17.62 19.68 -35.71
C GLY A 465 17.28 18.95 -34.40
N LEU A 466 16.38 19.50 -33.57
CA LEU A 466 16.02 18.95 -32.27
C LEU A 466 14.61 18.33 -32.30
N TYR A 467 14.45 17.20 -31.62
CA TYR A 467 13.14 16.58 -31.38
C TYR A 467 12.79 16.63 -29.91
N ILE A 468 11.49 16.74 -29.59
CA ILE A 468 10.99 16.67 -28.21
C ILE A 468 11.32 15.30 -27.62
N SER A 469 12.07 15.30 -26.52
CA SER A 469 12.47 14.09 -25.80
C SER A 469 11.70 13.92 -24.49
N CYS A 470 11.31 15.02 -23.83
CA CYS A 470 10.46 14.98 -22.64
C CYS A 470 9.54 16.20 -22.57
N VAL A 471 8.29 15.99 -22.15
CA VAL A 471 7.35 17.05 -21.77
C VAL A 471 6.84 16.85 -20.36
N ALA A 472 6.51 17.95 -19.69
CA ALA A 472 5.85 17.99 -18.40
C ALA A 472 4.91 19.21 -18.32
N SER A 473 4.06 19.26 -17.30
CA SER A 473 3.24 20.42 -16.99
C SER A 473 3.39 20.80 -15.51
N SER A 474 3.33 22.08 -15.22
CA SER A 474 3.11 22.61 -13.87
C SER A 474 1.83 23.45 -13.92
N LEU A 475 0.81 23.04 -13.16
CA LEU A 475 -0.56 23.54 -13.28
C LEU A 475 -1.08 23.38 -14.72
N ASN A 476 -1.16 24.48 -15.47
CA ASN A 476 -1.60 24.52 -16.88
C ASN A 476 -0.53 25.12 -17.80
N LEU A 477 0.74 25.04 -17.41
CA LEU A 477 1.88 25.56 -18.18
C LEU A 477 2.85 24.45 -18.53
N TRP A 478 3.21 24.38 -19.81
CA TRP A 478 4.05 23.30 -20.33
C TRP A 478 5.54 23.58 -20.12
N ALA A 479 6.28 22.51 -19.87
CA ALA A 479 7.71 22.42 -20.02
C ALA A 479 8.04 21.40 -21.11
N ILE A 480 8.94 21.79 -22.02
CA ILE A 480 9.30 21.04 -23.22
C ILE A 480 10.83 20.94 -23.23
N VAL A 481 11.35 19.73 -23.33
CA VAL A 481 12.78 19.45 -23.52
C VAL A 481 12.95 18.81 -24.89
N MET A 482 13.88 19.35 -25.68
CA MET A 482 14.21 18.88 -27.02
C MET A 482 15.70 18.60 -27.12
N ASP A 483 16.11 17.49 -27.73
CA ASP A 483 17.52 17.19 -27.96
C ASP A 483 17.80 16.53 -29.32
N ALA A 484 19.06 16.65 -29.75
CA ALA A 484 19.58 16.03 -30.97
C ALA A 484 19.87 14.52 -30.79
N GLY A 485 19.91 14.02 -29.55
CA GLY A 485 20.31 12.65 -29.21
C GLY A 485 19.17 11.63 -29.17
N THR A 486 17.96 12.00 -29.62
CA THR A 486 16.77 11.12 -29.57
C THR A 486 16.82 9.93 -30.53
N GLY A 487 17.49 10.08 -31.67
CA GLY A 487 17.43 9.13 -32.79
C GLY A 487 16.07 9.11 -33.52
N PHE A 488 15.19 10.08 -33.27
CA PHE A 488 13.89 10.17 -33.95
C PHE A 488 14.06 10.72 -35.38
N THR A 489 13.20 10.25 -36.29
CA THR A 489 13.24 10.64 -37.73
C THR A 489 12.04 11.47 -38.18
N SER A 490 10.95 11.44 -37.41
CA SER A 490 9.78 12.30 -37.56
C SER A 490 9.02 12.34 -36.25
N GLN A 491 8.30 13.42 -36.00
CA GLN A 491 7.54 13.62 -34.77
C GLN A 491 6.25 14.38 -35.06
N VAL A 492 5.18 13.97 -34.40
CA VAL A 492 3.86 14.62 -34.35
C VAL A 492 3.47 14.81 -32.89
N TYR A 493 2.64 15.81 -32.62
CA TYR A 493 2.10 16.04 -31.28
C TYR A 493 0.66 16.53 -31.36
N GLU A 494 -0.10 16.30 -30.29
CA GLU A 494 -1.43 16.86 -30.09
C GLU A 494 -1.49 17.48 -28.70
N LEU A 495 -2.03 18.70 -28.64
CA LEU A 495 -2.51 19.32 -27.42
C LEU A 495 -4.03 19.17 -27.40
N SER A 496 -4.54 18.33 -26.50
CA SER A 496 -5.96 17.99 -26.42
C SER A 496 -6.54 18.37 -25.05
N PRO A 497 -7.79 18.88 -24.96
CA PRO A 497 -8.49 19.02 -23.69
C PRO A 497 -8.87 17.66 -23.07
N ILE A 498 -8.69 16.55 -23.81
CA ILE A 498 -9.00 15.19 -23.35
C ILE A 498 -7.69 14.48 -22.95
N PHE A 499 -7.58 14.09 -21.67
CA PHE A 499 -6.44 13.35 -21.16
C PHE A 499 -6.20 12.02 -21.92
N LEU A 500 -5.09 11.95 -22.66
CA LEU A 500 -4.72 10.86 -23.57
C LEU A 500 -5.83 10.52 -24.59
N HIS A 501 -6.12 11.51 -25.45
CA HIS A 501 -7.11 11.46 -26.53
C HIS A 501 -6.98 10.20 -27.41
N LYS A 502 -7.97 9.29 -27.26
CA LYS A 502 -7.89 7.93 -27.81
C LYS A 502 -7.87 7.90 -29.33
N GLU A 503 -8.71 8.69 -29.98
CA GLU A 503 -8.92 8.63 -31.43
C GLU A 503 -7.67 9.08 -32.19
N TRP A 504 -7.11 10.24 -31.84
CA TRP A 504 -5.86 10.71 -32.41
C TRP A 504 -4.68 9.75 -32.17
N ILE A 505 -4.53 9.20 -30.96
CA ILE A 505 -3.47 8.21 -30.66
C ILE A 505 -3.60 6.97 -31.56
N MET A 506 -4.82 6.48 -31.81
CA MET A 506 -5.04 5.33 -32.69
C MET A 506 -4.70 5.65 -34.15
N GLU A 507 -5.13 6.81 -34.65
CA GLU A 507 -4.81 7.30 -35.99
C GLU A 507 -3.27 7.43 -36.20
N GLN A 508 -2.55 7.98 -35.22
CA GLN A 508 -1.10 8.10 -35.32
C GLN A 508 -0.37 6.75 -35.18
N TRP A 509 -0.91 5.81 -34.40
CA TRP A 509 -0.41 4.43 -34.35
C TRP A 509 -0.55 3.71 -35.70
N GLU A 510 -1.62 3.94 -36.46
CA GLU A 510 -1.78 3.39 -37.82
C GLU A 510 -0.71 3.93 -38.76
N LYS A 511 -0.40 5.23 -38.65
CA LYS A 511 0.69 5.93 -39.36
C LYS A 511 2.11 5.56 -38.87
N ASN A 512 2.22 4.58 -37.97
CA ASN A 512 3.45 4.05 -37.35
C ASN A 512 4.26 5.09 -36.56
N TYR A 513 3.60 6.10 -35.97
CA TYR A 513 4.17 6.87 -34.87
C TYR A 513 3.92 6.14 -33.54
N TYR A 514 4.84 6.24 -32.59
CA TYR A 514 4.67 5.68 -31.24
C TYR A 514 4.80 6.78 -30.20
N ILE A 515 4.02 6.73 -29.12
CA ILE A 515 4.12 7.69 -28.01
C ILE A 515 5.53 7.62 -27.40
N THR A 516 6.21 8.75 -27.43
CA THR A 516 7.56 8.93 -26.88
C THR A 516 7.57 9.82 -25.63
N SER A 517 6.65 10.79 -25.54
CA SER A 517 6.48 11.58 -24.33
C SER A 517 5.03 12.02 -24.14
N VAL A 518 4.60 12.16 -22.88
CA VAL A 518 3.25 12.59 -22.49
C VAL A 518 3.31 13.50 -21.27
N ALA A 519 2.53 14.57 -21.29
CA ALA A 519 2.29 15.46 -20.15
C ALA A 519 0.79 15.68 -19.97
N GLY A 520 0.30 15.68 -18.72
CA GLY A 520 -1.04 16.11 -18.36
C GLY A 520 -0.99 17.37 -17.51
N ALA A 521 -1.99 18.24 -17.68
CA ALA A 521 -2.18 19.45 -16.90
C ALA A 521 -3.29 19.27 -15.84
N CYS A 522 -3.33 20.16 -14.85
CA CYS A 522 -4.34 20.14 -13.78
C CYS A 522 -5.76 20.36 -14.30
N ASN A 523 -5.95 21.10 -15.42
CA ASN A 523 -7.24 21.27 -16.08
C ASN A 523 -7.72 20.02 -16.87
N GLY A 524 -6.96 18.92 -16.87
CA GLY A 524 -7.29 17.68 -17.59
C GLY A 524 -6.83 17.62 -19.05
N SER A 525 -6.27 18.71 -19.59
CA SER A 525 -5.64 18.68 -20.91
C SER A 525 -4.35 17.85 -20.93
N ALA A 526 -3.97 17.36 -22.10
CA ALA A 526 -2.76 16.58 -22.30
C ALA A 526 -2.01 17.04 -23.56
N LEU A 527 -0.68 17.05 -23.45
CA LEU A 527 0.24 17.11 -24.57
C LEU A 527 0.80 15.71 -24.82
N VAL A 528 0.43 15.11 -25.95
CA VAL A 528 0.89 13.79 -26.39
C VAL A 528 1.87 13.98 -27.54
N VAL A 529 3.07 13.39 -27.42
CA VAL A 529 4.12 13.45 -28.45
C VAL A 529 4.40 12.03 -28.95
N MET A 530 4.31 11.83 -30.26
CA MET A 530 4.53 10.54 -30.92
C MET A 530 5.59 10.66 -32.02
N SER A 531 6.50 9.69 -32.12
CA SER A 531 7.67 9.77 -33.00
C SER A 531 7.92 8.50 -33.80
N LYS A 532 8.63 8.64 -34.93
CA LYS A 532 9.24 7.59 -35.75
C LYS A 532 10.73 7.48 -35.46
N GLY A 533 11.35 6.36 -35.80
CA GLY A 533 12.74 6.04 -35.44
C GLY A 533 12.89 5.37 -34.06
N THR A 534 11.79 5.16 -33.33
CA THR A 534 11.81 4.38 -32.08
C THR A 534 12.06 2.89 -32.36
N PRO A 535 12.69 2.13 -31.45
CA PRO A 535 12.81 0.67 -31.57
C PRO A 535 11.50 -0.07 -31.30
N TYR A 536 10.42 0.62 -30.94
CA TYR A 536 9.17 0.03 -30.48
C TYR A 536 8.43 -0.71 -31.61
N THR A 537 7.89 -1.89 -31.28
CA THR A 537 7.16 -2.74 -32.25
C THR A 537 5.66 -2.85 -31.95
N GLN A 538 5.28 -2.64 -30.69
CA GLN A 538 3.90 -2.69 -30.21
C GLN A 538 3.80 -1.77 -28.99
N GLN A 539 2.70 -1.04 -28.85
CA GLN A 539 2.44 -0.16 -27.71
C GLN A 539 1.03 -0.37 -27.16
N SER A 540 0.86 -0.09 -25.87
CA SER A 540 -0.43 -0.03 -25.19
C SER A 540 -0.35 1.01 -24.08
N TYR A 541 -1.43 1.75 -23.84
CA TYR A 541 -1.51 2.69 -22.72
C TYR A 541 -2.74 2.42 -21.84
N LYS A 542 -2.72 2.94 -20.61
CA LYS A 542 -3.84 2.90 -19.68
C LYS A 542 -3.97 4.23 -18.93
N VAL A 543 -5.20 4.71 -18.82
CA VAL A 543 -5.61 5.76 -17.87
C VAL A 543 -6.23 5.12 -16.64
N SER A 544 -5.98 5.66 -15.44
CA SER A 544 -6.43 5.07 -14.17
C SER A 544 -6.42 6.10 -13.04
N ASP A 545 -7.46 6.18 -12.21
CA ASP A 545 -7.51 7.08 -11.04
C ASP A 545 -6.61 6.62 -9.88
N VAL A 546 -6.15 5.36 -9.92
CA VAL A 546 -5.17 4.77 -8.99
C VAL A 546 -3.98 4.23 -9.80
N PHE A 547 -2.76 4.32 -9.26
CA PHE A 547 -1.55 3.86 -9.96
C PHE A 547 -1.69 2.37 -10.38
N PRO A 548 -1.70 2.05 -11.69
CA PRO A 548 -2.25 0.78 -12.19
C PRO A 548 -1.24 -0.40 -12.14
N PHE A 549 -0.56 -0.61 -11.02
CA PHE A 549 0.55 -1.58 -10.91
C PHE A 549 0.17 -3.02 -11.30
N LYS A 550 -1.04 -3.51 -10.96
CA LYS A 550 -1.54 -4.83 -11.40
C LYS A 550 -1.54 -4.98 -12.93
N TRP A 551 -1.86 -3.92 -13.67
CA TRP A 551 -1.82 -3.91 -15.13
C TRP A 551 -0.40 -3.82 -15.67
N ILE A 552 0.46 -3.01 -15.04
CA ILE A 552 1.90 -2.92 -15.37
C ILE A 552 2.58 -4.28 -15.20
N ASN A 553 2.36 -4.95 -14.07
CA ASN A 553 2.91 -6.28 -13.76
C ASN A 553 2.42 -7.35 -14.76
N LYS A 554 1.13 -7.34 -15.14
CA LYS A 554 0.62 -8.17 -16.24
C LYS A 554 1.34 -7.87 -17.57
N LYS A 555 1.54 -6.60 -17.90
CA LYS A 555 2.19 -6.17 -19.14
C LYS A 555 3.68 -6.48 -19.20
N TRP A 556 4.40 -6.43 -18.08
CA TRP A 556 5.78 -6.92 -17.97
C TRP A 556 5.88 -8.41 -18.32
N LYS A 557 4.96 -9.25 -17.81
CA LYS A 557 4.87 -10.68 -18.18
C LYS A 557 4.52 -10.90 -19.65
N GLU A 558 3.80 -9.96 -20.26
CA GLU A 558 3.54 -9.92 -21.71
C GLU A 558 4.72 -9.33 -22.54
N GLY A 559 5.88 -9.07 -21.94
CA GLY A 559 7.08 -8.56 -22.64
C GLY A 559 7.02 -7.09 -23.07
N PHE A 560 6.12 -6.29 -22.49
CA PHE A 560 6.13 -4.84 -22.61
C PHE A 560 6.98 -4.22 -21.49
N SER A 561 7.49 -3.02 -21.71
CA SER A 561 8.15 -2.19 -20.69
C SER A 561 7.47 -0.83 -20.62
N VAL A 562 7.38 -0.19 -19.46
CA VAL A 562 6.95 1.20 -19.34
C VAL A 562 7.98 2.09 -20.02
N THR A 563 7.52 2.94 -20.94
CA THR A 563 8.38 3.86 -21.72
C THR A 563 8.03 5.32 -21.52
N SER A 564 6.83 5.63 -21.04
CA SER A 564 6.44 6.98 -20.65
C SER A 564 5.33 6.91 -19.60
N MET A 565 5.28 7.92 -18.73
CA MET A 565 4.25 8.05 -17.71
C MET A 565 3.91 9.53 -17.54
N THR A 566 2.67 9.80 -17.16
CA THR A 566 2.22 11.15 -16.81
C THR A 566 1.08 11.10 -15.80
N ALA A 567 0.69 12.26 -15.29
CA ALA A 567 -0.52 12.44 -14.49
C ALA A 567 -1.27 13.71 -14.92
N ALA A 568 -2.57 13.75 -14.63
CA ALA A 568 -3.42 14.94 -14.71
C ALA A 568 -4.35 14.96 -13.49
N GLY A 569 -4.12 15.88 -12.55
CA GLY A 569 -4.76 15.84 -11.24
C GLY A 569 -4.43 14.53 -10.51
N SER A 570 -5.46 13.74 -10.20
CA SER A 570 -5.33 12.39 -9.60
C SER A 570 -5.13 11.26 -10.62
N LYS A 571 -5.36 11.51 -11.92
CA LYS A 571 -5.34 10.45 -12.94
C LYS A 571 -3.94 10.14 -13.42
N TRP A 572 -3.60 8.87 -13.47
CA TRP A 572 -2.37 8.34 -14.05
C TRP A 572 -2.56 7.98 -15.52
N GLY A 573 -1.60 8.33 -16.36
CA GLY A 573 -1.47 7.86 -17.74
C GLY A 573 -0.16 7.07 -17.89
N ILE A 574 -0.24 5.76 -18.15
CA ILE A 574 0.92 4.88 -18.27
C ILE A 574 1.01 4.35 -19.69
N VAL A 575 2.18 4.50 -20.33
CA VAL A 575 2.47 4.03 -21.69
C VAL A 575 3.52 2.93 -21.63
N MET A 576 3.20 1.77 -22.22
CA MET A 576 4.09 0.62 -22.27
C MET A 576 4.32 0.14 -23.70
N SER A 577 5.57 -0.15 -24.05
CA SER A 577 6.00 -0.54 -25.39
C SER A 577 6.82 -1.84 -25.37
N ARG A 578 6.67 -2.67 -26.40
CA ARG A 578 7.57 -3.81 -26.66
C ARG A 578 8.84 -3.34 -27.37
N ASN A 579 9.92 -4.10 -27.20
CA ASN A 579 11.24 -3.84 -27.76
C ASN A 579 11.87 -2.49 -27.30
N ALA A 580 11.54 -2.04 -26.09
CA ALA A 580 12.05 -0.79 -25.52
C ALA A 580 13.50 -0.86 -25.00
N GLY A 581 14.18 -2.02 -25.12
CA GLY A 581 15.56 -2.21 -24.65
C GLY A 581 15.71 -2.58 -23.16
N TYR A 582 14.67 -2.42 -22.35
CA TYR A 582 14.70 -2.75 -20.90
C TYR A 582 14.43 -4.24 -20.65
N PRO A 583 15.39 -5.01 -20.06
CA PRO A 583 15.20 -6.43 -19.77
C PRO A 583 14.40 -6.64 -18.46
N THR A 584 14.60 -5.77 -17.48
CA THR A 584 13.87 -5.77 -16.20
C THR A 584 13.52 -4.33 -15.82
N GLN A 585 12.39 -4.17 -15.13
CA GLN A 585 11.92 -2.91 -14.60
C GLN A 585 11.34 -3.11 -13.19
N VAL A 586 11.43 -2.07 -12.37
CA VAL A 586 10.89 -1.99 -11.02
C VAL A 586 10.19 -0.64 -10.84
N VAL A 587 9.34 -0.54 -9.82
CA VAL A 587 8.66 0.70 -9.45
C VAL A 587 9.13 1.16 -8.07
N GLU A 588 9.25 2.48 -7.91
CA GLU A 588 9.19 3.13 -6.60
C GLU A 588 7.98 4.06 -6.58
N LEU A 589 7.02 3.82 -5.67
CA LEU A 589 5.80 4.59 -5.49
C LEU A 589 5.69 5.04 -4.04
N ASP A 590 5.54 6.33 -3.79
CA ASP A 590 5.45 6.89 -2.43
C ASP A 590 4.62 8.20 -2.44
N PHE A 591 4.15 8.64 -1.28
CA PHE A 591 3.47 9.94 -1.11
C PHE A 591 4.48 11.11 -1.02
N LEU A 592 5.76 10.78 -0.80
CA LEU A 592 6.91 11.68 -0.79
C LEU A 592 7.88 11.25 -1.91
N TYR A 593 9.01 11.93 -2.06
CA TYR A 593 10.07 11.45 -2.96
C TYR A 593 10.79 10.20 -2.37
N PRO A 594 10.77 9.02 -3.02
CA PRO A 594 11.26 7.76 -2.46
C PRO A 594 12.80 7.64 -2.55
N SER A 595 13.52 8.47 -1.81
CA SER A 595 14.98 8.54 -1.87
C SER A 595 15.66 7.21 -1.52
N GLU A 596 15.28 6.56 -0.42
CA GLU A 596 15.86 5.26 0.00
C GLU A 596 15.74 4.20 -1.12
N GLY A 597 14.54 4.06 -1.70
CA GLY A 597 14.29 3.11 -2.78
C GLY A 597 15.15 3.40 -4.00
N ILE A 598 15.15 4.65 -4.49
CA ILE A 598 15.91 5.06 -5.67
C ILE A 598 17.41 4.77 -5.51
N HIS A 599 18.03 5.08 -4.36
CA HIS A 599 19.46 4.82 -4.13
C HIS A 599 19.77 3.30 -4.12
N ARG A 600 18.97 2.49 -3.41
CA ARG A 600 19.14 1.02 -3.40
C ARG A 600 18.97 0.39 -4.78
N ARG A 601 18.10 0.95 -5.63
CA ARG A 601 17.97 0.51 -7.03
C ARG A 601 19.16 0.96 -7.88
N TRP A 602 19.70 2.16 -7.66
CA TRP A 602 20.91 2.66 -8.35
C TRP A 602 22.15 1.82 -8.04
N GLU A 603 22.35 1.42 -6.79
CA GLU A 603 23.40 0.48 -6.34
C GLU A 603 23.29 -0.87 -7.05
N LYS A 604 22.05 -1.33 -7.33
CA LYS A 604 21.76 -2.54 -8.11
C LYS A 604 21.77 -2.35 -9.63
N GLY A 605 22.29 -1.23 -10.13
CA GLY A 605 22.46 -0.98 -11.57
C GLY A 605 21.17 -0.60 -12.33
N TYR A 606 20.06 -0.34 -11.65
CA TYR A 606 18.87 0.24 -12.28
C TYR A 606 19.05 1.75 -12.44
N ARG A 607 18.32 2.37 -13.37
CA ARG A 607 18.23 3.83 -13.57
C ARG A 607 16.80 4.25 -13.84
N ILE A 608 16.39 5.42 -13.37
CA ILE A 608 15.07 6.01 -13.63
C ILE A 608 14.92 6.24 -15.14
N THR A 609 13.87 5.67 -15.72
CA THR A 609 13.54 5.78 -17.15
C THR A 609 12.19 6.44 -17.41
N ALA A 610 11.32 6.50 -16.40
CA ALA A 610 10.10 7.32 -16.43
C ALA A 610 9.75 7.78 -15.01
N ALA A 611 9.24 8.99 -14.89
CA ALA A 611 8.74 9.54 -13.64
C ALA A 611 7.43 10.30 -13.90
N ALA A 612 6.48 10.20 -12.97
CA ALA A 612 5.24 10.96 -12.96
C ALA A 612 4.79 11.18 -11.51
N ALA A 613 4.09 12.28 -11.24
CA ALA A 613 3.60 12.58 -9.91
C ALA A 613 2.21 13.22 -9.98
N THR A 614 1.34 12.84 -9.04
CA THR A 614 0.09 13.53 -8.75
C THR A 614 0.32 14.53 -7.61
N GLU A 615 -0.75 15.16 -7.14
CA GLU A 615 -0.75 15.93 -5.88
C GLU A 615 -0.55 15.06 -4.62
N ASP A 616 -0.71 13.74 -4.76
CA ASP A 616 -0.69 12.79 -3.64
C ASP A 616 0.52 11.86 -3.65
N GLN A 617 1.01 11.43 -4.81
CA GLN A 617 2.05 10.41 -4.94
C GLN A 617 3.02 10.70 -6.08
N ALA A 618 4.29 10.33 -5.89
CA ALA A 618 5.30 10.28 -6.93
C ALA A 618 5.60 8.82 -7.29
N ALA A 619 5.64 8.52 -8.60
CA ALA A 619 5.92 7.21 -9.16
C ALA A 619 7.11 7.25 -10.11
N PHE A 620 8.06 6.34 -9.89
CA PHE A 620 9.27 6.18 -10.69
C PHE A 620 9.33 4.76 -11.23
N ILE A 621 9.59 4.62 -12.53
CA ILE A 621 10.00 3.34 -13.11
C ILE A 621 11.51 3.40 -13.31
N LEU A 622 12.19 2.40 -12.74
CA LEU A 622 13.61 2.21 -12.90
C LEU A 622 13.85 0.93 -13.71
N SER A 623 14.73 1.03 -14.70
CA SER A 623 15.06 -0.06 -15.63
C SER A 623 16.51 -0.46 -15.47
N ALA A 624 16.82 -1.76 -15.57
CA ALA A 624 18.18 -2.20 -15.83
C ALA A 624 18.53 -1.99 -17.31
N SER A 625 19.82 -1.94 -17.64
CA SER A 625 20.30 -1.95 -19.03
C SER A 625 20.66 -3.37 -19.49
N LYS A 626 20.37 -3.72 -20.74
CA LYS A 626 20.84 -4.99 -21.36
C LYS A 626 22.37 -5.03 -21.54
N ARG A 627 22.99 -3.86 -21.71
CA ARG A 627 24.45 -3.74 -21.74
C ARG A 627 24.91 -3.40 -20.34
N LYS A 628 25.94 -4.07 -19.82
CA LYS A 628 26.81 -3.53 -18.75
C LYS A 628 27.62 -2.36 -19.32
N SER A 629 26.94 -1.32 -19.81
CA SER A 629 27.55 -0.07 -20.22
C SER A 629 28.08 0.63 -18.97
N GLN A 630 29.37 0.96 -19.00
CA GLN A 630 30.05 1.71 -17.94
C GLN A 630 29.23 2.95 -17.55
N ASP A 631 29.10 3.15 -16.25
CA ASP A 631 28.75 4.40 -15.56
C ASP A 631 27.83 5.37 -16.33
N VAL A 632 26.59 4.94 -16.58
CA VAL A 632 25.50 5.91 -16.74
C VAL A 632 25.29 6.57 -15.39
N MET A 633 25.95 7.71 -15.18
CA MET A 633 25.73 8.57 -14.03
C MET A 633 24.33 9.17 -14.14
N GLN A 634 23.56 9.08 -13.07
CA GLN A 634 22.24 9.67 -12.99
C GLN A 634 22.09 10.44 -11.69
N GLU A 635 21.50 11.63 -11.79
CA GLU A 635 21.22 12.48 -10.65
C GLU A 635 19.76 12.95 -10.69
N THR A 636 19.23 13.29 -9.52
CA THR A 636 17.86 13.80 -9.36
C THR A 636 17.88 15.10 -8.58
N LEU A 637 17.24 16.13 -9.14
CA LEU A 637 17.10 17.44 -8.53
C LEU A 637 15.62 17.73 -8.24
N ARG A 638 15.34 18.31 -7.07
CA ARG A 638 14.00 18.78 -6.67
C ARG A 638 14.03 20.29 -6.44
N THR A 639 13.21 21.05 -7.16
CA THR A 639 13.17 22.53 -7.07
C THR A 639 11.74 23.07 -7.16
N SER A 640 11.40 24.09 -6.39
CA SER A 640 10.09 24.76 -6.45
C SER A 640 9.84 25.42 -7.82
N ALA A 641 10.85 26.14 -8.33
CA ALA A 641 10.87 26.67 -9.69
C ALA A 641 11.50 25.67 -10.69
N PHE A 642 11.28 25.90 -11.99
CA PHE A 642 11.97 25.14 -13.05
C PHE A 642 13.49 25.36 -12.94
N PRO A 643 14.35 24.32 -13.01
CA PRO A 643 15.76 24.39 -12.60
C PRO A 643 16.70 25.03 -13.65
N SER A 644 16.31 26.15 -14.26
CA SER A 644 16.98 26.76 -15.42
C SER A 644 18.47 27.10 -15.22
N THR A 645 18.89 27.45 -14.01
CA THR A 645 20.31 27.66 -13.66
C THR A 645 21.08 26.34 -13.68
N HIS A 646 20.60 25.37 -12.91
CA HIS A 646 21.22 24.05 -12.75
C HIS A 646 21.34 23.30 -14.08
N VAL A 647 20.38 23.45 -15.01
CA VAL A 647 20.45 22.79 -16.34
C VAL A 647 21.74 23.18 -17.08
N LYS A 648 22.16 24.44 -17.00
CA LYS A 648 23.42 24.90 -17.62
C LYS A 648 24.64 24.26 -16.95
N ASP A 649 24.67 24.23 -15.62
CA ASP A 649 25.75 23.60 -14.84
C ASP A 649 25.85 22.09 -15.07
N LYS A 650 24.72 21.42 -15.34
CA LYS A 650 24.68 19.99 -15.68
C LYS A 650 25.15 19.72 -17.10
N TRP A 651 24.81 20.58 -18.08
CA TRP A 651 25.36 20.48 -19.44
C TRP A 651 26.89 20.57 -19.48
N LEU A 652 27.51 21.43 -18.65
CA LEU A 652 28.98 21.50 -18.50
C LEU A 652 29.61 20.19 -17.99
N LYS A 653 28.81 19.28 -17.41
CA LYS A 653 29.22 17.96 -16.90
C LYS A 653 28.72 16.81 -17.79
N ASN A 654 28.25 17.09 -19.01
CA ASN A 654 27.59 16.13 -19.91
C ASN A 654 26.37 15.42 -19.30
N LEU A 655 25.74 16.05 -18.30
CA LEU A 655 24.50 15.59 -17.67
C LEU A 655 23.31 16.32 -18.31
N TYR A 656 22.42 15.58 -18.94
CA TYR A 656 21.29 16.11 -19.70
C TYR A 656 19.97 15.69 -19.08
N ILE A 657 18.93 16.52 -19.20
CA ILE A 657 17.59 16.15 -18.72
C ILE A 657 17.14 14.92 -19.50
N SER A 658 16.82 13.84 -18.79
CA SER A 658 16.33 12.58 -19.35
C SER A 658 14.87 12.28 -18.99
N SER A 659 14.37 12.86 -17.90
CA SER A 659 12.97 12.84 -17.50
C SER A 659 12.69 14.02 -16.60
N ILE A 660 11.51 14.62 -16.70
CA ILE A 660 11.06 15.69 -15.83
C ILE A 660 9.56 15.52 -15.54
N CYS A 661 9.14 15.81 -14.31
CA CYS A 661 7.73 15.93 -13.93
C CYS A 661 7.58 16.96 -12.81
N TYR A 662 6.34 17.31 -12.46
CA TYR A 662 6.01 18.22 -11.38
C TYR A 662 4.93 17.60 -10.50
N GLY A 663 5.09 17.67 -9.18
CA GLY A 663 4.13 17.11 -8.23
C GLY A 663 4.68 17.03 -6.82
N ARG A 664 3.95 16.36 -5.93
CA ARG A 664 4.29 16.31 -4.50
C ARG A 664 5.57 15.52 -4.24
N THR A 665 6.47 16.11 -3.44
CA THR A 665 7.90 15.72 -3.39
C THR A 665 8.59 15.99 -2.06
N VAL A 666 8.10 16.95 -1.29
CA VAL A 666 8.68 17.35 0.00
C VAL A 666 8.41 16.28 1.05
N SER A 667 9.40 16.05 1.91
CA SER A 667 9.38 15.08 3.00
C SER A 667 8.80 15.65 4.28
#